data_AF-A0A853ZWE9-F1
#
_entry.id   AF-A0A853ZWE9-F1
#
_cell.length_a   1.000
_cell.length_b   1.000
_cell.length_c   1.000
_cell.angle_alpha   90.00
_cell.angle_beta   90.00
_cell.angle_gamma   90.00
#
_symmetry.space_group_name_H-M   'P 1'
#
loop_
_entity.id
_entity.type
_entity.pdbx_description
1 polymer ?
#
loop_
_entity_poly.entity_id
_entity_poly.type
_entity_poly.pdbx_seq_one_letter_code
_entity_poly.pdbx_strand_id
1 'polypeptide(L)'
;MNKDVVKGSLVRVGLGYLLIMSLLVLLGGLLYGLCGSYFGWPQLPLKQLLLWGLGVWFALCWLCPLILLAWDHLAVRHAQRVVGPDAQTPALRLSPQRDTPDHQSQLTQYLQTQYGLFWRYKVRLLLVVGEPAEIEAVAPTLAAQKWLEGRGTVLLWGASALLATESFQQNWAGLSRWRALDGVVWALTAAQSADDGATTSGARQLQSLARSLHWQLPLYLWQVCESAWPQSSRQLQEVGCRLPARDSAAALETALNTLLEPLRREGLGQMNTDRNHDFLLRLSRDLQAGGIARWRRTLARLAVYFGHGVPLRGLWFSLPLAAPSHESKHDWLAPAAWRGVLGDKSGRRRLGWSVPRVAYGLALGLALVWGAGLLLSFISNRVQIAQVQSSLAALQQPGNADEQLRAFNDLVRELGRLDYRAEQGEPWYLRFGLSQNQHLLDVMWPRYVEANNSVLRDLTTARLQRQLNALIRSPAGSPQRAERAQGAYEQLKAYLMLARPEKADASFLVKALGTADPLREGVSPGLWQALSPSLWQFYGEHLAANPQWAIKADPGLVAPARQILLSQLGQRNADTHLYRQVLDAAAHHYPDLSLQQMVAETDAATLFSTAARVPGVFTRQAWEGQVRRGIEQIADARREEIDWVLSDNQAEIAQQLTPDELRERLTERYFQDYANAWLDFLNSLRWQQAASLPGVIDQLTL
;
A
#
# COMPACT_ATOMS: atom_id res chain seq x y z
N MET A 1 0.71 38.32 -23.64
CA MET A 1 -0.25 37.27 -24.03
C MET A 1 -0.34 36.24 -22.90
N ASN A 2 -1.56 35.89 -22.48
CA ASN A 2 -1.94 35.33 -21.17
C ASN A 2 -1.08 34.18 -20.62
N LYS A 3 -0.57 34.35 -19.39
CA LYS A 3 -0.01 33.27 -18.53
C LYS A 3 -0.97 32.08 -18.35
N ASP A 4 -2.26 32.29 -18.62
CA ASP A 4 -3.32 31.29 -18.46
C ASP A 4 -3.35 30.27 -19.61
N VAL A 5 -2.82 30.60 -20.80
CA VAL A 5 -2.84 29.69 -21.97
C VAL A 5 -1.73 28.64 -21.91
N VAL A 6 -0.54 28.99 -21.41
CA VAL A 6 0.59 28.04 -21.24
C VAL A 6 0.36 27.08 -20.08
N LYS A 7 -0.27 27.55 -18.99
CA LYS A 7 -0.76 26.68 -17.91
C LYS A 7 -1.80 25.68 -18.42
N GLY A 8 -2.70 26.10 -19.30
CA GLY A 8 -3.72 25.24 -19.91
C GLY A 8 -3.14 24.06 -20.72
N SER A 9 -2.03 24.27 -21.44
CA SER A 9 -1.42 23.21 -22.27
C SER A 9 -0.71 22.14 -21.44
N LEU A 10 0.07 22.54 -20.43
CA LEU A 10 0.77 21.60 -19.53
C LEU A 10 -0.21 20.83 -18.65
N VAL A 11 -1.30 21.48 -18.21
CA VAL A 11 -2.38 20.83 -17.47
C VAL A 11 -3.11 19.82 -18.37
N ARG A 12 -3.38 20.12 -19.64
CA ARG A 12 -4.01 19.16 -20.57
C ARG A 12 -3.13 17.93 -20.85
N VAL A 13 -1.81 18.10 -21.00
CA VAL A 13 -0.88 16.97 -21.18
C VAL A 13 -0.76 16.13 -19.91
N GLY A 14 -0.67 16.78 -18.74
CA GLY A 14 -0.66 16.08 -17.46
C GLY A 14 -1.98 15.34 -17.18
N LEU A 15 -3.12 15.94 -17.54
CA LEU A 15 -4.44 15.32 -17.40
C LEU A 15 -4.62 14.14 -18.36
N GLY A 16 -4.13 14.26 -19.60
CA GLY A 16 -4.13 13.16 -20.57
C GLY A 16 -3.28 11.98 -20.11
N TYR A 17 -2.10 12.24 -19.52
CA TYR A 17 -1.27 11.19 -18.94
C TYR A 17 -1.95 10.51 -17.76
N LEU A 18 -2.56 11.26 -16.83
CA LEU A 18 -3.32 10.70 -15.71
C LEU A 18 -4.48 9.81 -16.18
N LEU A 19 -5.15 10.18 -17.28
CA LEU A 19 -6.22 9.40 -17.92
C LEU A 19 -5.70 8.10 -18.55
N ILE A 20 -4.55 8.14 -19.21
CA ILE A 20 -3.93 6.94 -19.79
C ILE A 20 -3.48 6.00 -18.69
N MET A 21 -2.89 6.52 -17.60
CA MET A 21 -2.43 5.69 -16.49
C MET A 21 -3.57 5.10 -15.68
N SER A 22 -4.67 5.84 -15.48
CA SER A 22 -5.87 5.26 -14.87
C SER A 22 -6.49 4.18 -15.74
N LEU A 23 -6.53 4.38 -17.07
CA LEU A 23 -6.99 3.37 -18.02
C LEU A 23 -6.11 2.11 -17.97
N LEU A 24 -4.78 2.26 -17.89
CA LEU A 24 -3.83 1.14 -17.88
C LEU A 24 -3.93 0.32 -16.59
N VAL A 25 -4.12 0.98 -15.44
CA VAL A 25 -4.36 0.31 -14.14
C VAL A 25 -5.72 -0.39 -14.12
N LEU A 26 -6.76 0.24 -14.69
CA LEU A 26 -8.09 -0.38 -14.84
C LEU A 26 -8.04 -1.59 -15.78
N LEU A 27 -7.35 -1.47 -16.91
CA LEU A 27 -7.17 -2.57 -17.87
C LEU A 27 -6.37 -3.71 -17.24
N GLY A 28 -5.33 -3.41 -16.47
CA GLY A 28 -4.55 -4.40 -15.72
C GLY A 28 -5.37 -5.11 -14.65
N GLY A 29 -6.24 -4.38 -13.92
CA GLY A 29 -7.19 -4.97 -12.98
C GLY A 29 -8.24 -5.85 -13.67
N LEU A 30 -8.71 -5.45 -14.85
CA LEU A 30 -9.66 -6.21 -15.66
C LEU A 30 -9.01 -7.48 -16.25
N LEU A 31 -7.77 -7.38 -16.73
CA LEU A 31 -6.96 -8.53 -17.19
C LEU A 31 -6.65 -9.50 -16.05
N TYR A 32 -6.37 -8.99 -14.85
CA TYR A 32 -6.21 -9.80 -13.65
C TYR A 32 -7.50 -10.54 -13.29
N GLY A 33 -8.66 -9.88 -13.39
CA GLY A 33 -9.96 -10.51 -13.16
C GLY A 33 -10.34 -11.56 -14.21
N LEU A 34 -10.03 -11.31 -15.50
CA LEU A 34 -10.39 -12.20 -16.60
C LEU A 34 -9.40 -13.36 -16.81
N CYS A 35 -8.09 -13.11 -16.62
CA CYS A 35 -7.04 -14.12 -16.83
C CYS A 35 -6.54 -14.76 -15.53
N GLY A 36 -6.95 -14.26 -14.36
CA GLY A 36 -6.51 -14.79 -13.05
C GLY A 36 -6.92 -16.25 -12.82
N SER A 37 -8.07 -16.65 -13.37
CA SER A 37 -8.54 -18.05 -13.34
C SER A 37 -7.74 -18.97 -14.28
N TYR A 38 -7.18 -18.44 -15.37
CA TYR A 38 -6.39 -19.21 -16.34
C TYR A 38 -4.92 -19.38 -15.92
N PHE A 39 -4.34 -18.39 -15.22
CA PHE A 39 -2.96 -18.39 -14.75
C PHE A 39 -2.76 -18.82 -13.28
N GLY A 40 -3.83 -19.15 -12.56
CA GLY A 40 -3.78 -19.62 -11.17
C GLY A 40 -3.37 -18.53 -10.17
N TRP A 41 -3.71 -17.26 -10.43
CA TRP A 41 -3.41 -16.16 -9.52
C TRP A 41 -4.36 -16.15 -8.31
N PRO A 42 -3.86 -15.84 -7.10
CA PRO A 42 -4.68 -15.87 -5.88
C PRO A 42 -5.83 -14.87 -5.97
N GLN A 43 -7.08 -15.28 -5.71
CA GLN A 43 -8.23 -14.36 -5.80
C GLN A 43 -8.21 -13.37 -4.63
N LEU A 44 -7.73 -12.15 -4.89
CA LEU A 44 -7.72 -11.07 -3.91
C LEU A 44 -9.13 -10.45 -3.78
N PRO A 45 -9.60 -10.12 -2.56
CA PRO A 45 -10.85 -9.39 -2.39
C PRO A 45 -10.77 -8.02 -3.08
N LEU A 46 -11.90 -7.58 -3.67
CA LEU A 46 -12.00 -6.38 -4.51
C LEU A 46 -11.43 -5.12 -3.82
N LYS A 47 -11.57 -5.02 -2.49
CA LYS A 47 -10.99 -3.95 -1.67
C LYS A 47 -9.46 -3.94 -1.67
N GLN A 48 -8.80 -5.09 -1.63
CA GLN A 48 -7.34 -5.17 -1.70
C GLN A 48 -6.83 -4.90 -3.11
N LEU A 49 -7.51 -5.40 -4.14
CA LEU A 49 -7.20 -5.08 -5.54
C LEU A 49 -7.26 -3.58 -5.82
N LEU A 50 -8.30 -2.90 -5.31
CA LEU A 50 -8.41 -1.44 -5.37
C LEU A 50 -7.25 -0.75 -4.67
N LEU A 51 -6.84 -1.22 -3.49
CA LEU A 51 -5.78 -0.60 -2.69
C LEU A 51 -4.40 -0.76 -3.34
N TRP A 52 -4.09 -1.95 -3.88
CA TRP A 52 -2.88 -2.20 -4.66
C TRP A 52 -2.90 -1.43 -5.99
N GLY A 53 -4.05 -1.38 -6.67
CA GLY A 53 -4.24 -0.57 -7.88
C GLY A 53 -4.01 0.92 -7.63
N LEU A 54 -4.52 1.45 -6.51
CA LEU A 54 -4.29 2.84 -6.09
C LEU A 54 -2.82 3.10 -5.76
N GLY A 55 -2.15 2.15 -5.10
CA GLY A 55 -0.71 2.22 -4.81
C GLY A 55 0.14 2.24 -6.09
N VAL A 56 -0.16 1.37 -7.05
CA VAL A 56 0.52 1.32 -8.35
C VAL A 56 0.24 2.58 -9.16
N TRP A 57 -1.00 3.07 -9.16
CA TRP A 57 -1.38 4.32 -9.80
C TRP A 57 -0.61 5.51 -9.21
N PHE A 58 -0.52 5.59 -7.88
CA PHE A 58 0.23 6.65 -7.19
C PHE A 58 1.73 6.59 -7.49
N ALA A 59 2.33 5.40 -7.51
CA ALA A 59 3.73 5.20 -7.87
C ALA A 59 4.02 5.61 -9.33
N LEU A 60 3.12 5.27 -10.26
CA LEU A 60 3.21 5.65 -11.68
C LEU A 60 3.00 7.15 -11.91
N CYS A 61 2.12 7.78 -11.12
CA CYS A 61 1.96 9.23 -11.11
C CYS A 61 3.18 9.94 -10.52
N TRP A 62 3.83 9.37 -9.50
CA TRP A 62 5.08 9.91 -8.94
C TRP A 62 6.25 9.83 -9.94
N LEU A 63 6.30 8.77 -10.75
CA LEU A 63 7.30 8.58 -11.81
C LEU A 63 7.00 9.37 -13.10
N CYS A 64 5.82 10.00 -13.20
CA CYS A 64 5.38 10.82 -14.34
C CYS A 64 6.43 11.82 -14.87
N PRO A 65 7.09 12.68 -14.05
CA PRO A 65 8.09 13.61 -14.56
C PRO A 65 9.31 12.91 -15.18
N LEU A 66 9.67 11.71 -14.71
CA LEU A 66 10.79 10.94 -15.28
C LEU A 66 10.39 10.25 -16.59
N ILE A 67 9.16 9.71 -16.66
CA ILE A 67 8.63 9.03 -17.84
C ILE A 67 8.35 10.03 -18.95
N LEU A 68 7.74 11.19 -18.65
CA LEU A 68 7.52 12.26 -19.64
C LEU A 68 8.84 12.83 -20.17
N LEU A 69 9.87 12.98 -19.33
CA LEU A 69 11.21 13.38 -19.80
C LEU A 69 11.84 12.32 -20.70
N ALA A 70 11.66 11.03 -20.40
CA ALA A 70 12.15 9.95 -21.25
C ALA A 70 11.38 9.85 -22.58
N TRP A 71 10.06 10.09 -22.55
CA TRP A 71 9.20 10.09 -23.73
C TRP A 71 9.46 11.28 -24.64
N ASP A 72 9.65 12.48 -24.08
CA ASP A 72 10.02 13.68 -24.84
C ASP A 72 11.38 13.48 -25.53
N HIS A 73 12.33 12.84 -24.86
CA HIS A 73 13.61 12.43 -25.47
C HIS A 73 13.46 11.39 -26.60
N LEU A 74 12.48 10.49 -26.53
CA LEU A 74 12.21 9.47 -27.56
C LEU A 74 11.40 10.04 -28.74
N ALA A 75 10.43 10.90 -28.46
CA ALA A 75 9.57 11.57 -29.43
C ALA A 75 10.35 12.60 -30.25
N VAL A 76 11.22 13.42 -29.61
CA VAL A 76 12.14 14.32 -30.30
C VAL A 76 13.11 13.55 -31.20
N ARG A 77 13.56 12.36 -30.78
CA ARG A 77 14.40 11.46 -31.61
C ARG A 77 13.67 10.86 -32.80
N HIS A 78 12.37 10.56 -32.70
CA HIS A 78 11.58 10.04 -33.82
C HIS A 78 11.18 11.16 -34.79
N ALA A 79 10.83 12.34 -34.29
CA ALA A 79 10.56 13.51 -35.12
C ALA A 79 11.79 13.92 -35.94
N GLN A 80 13.00 13.86 -35.36
CA GLN A 80 14.25 14.12 -36.07
C GLN A 80 14.67 13.04 -37.08
N ARG A 81 14.08 11.84 -37.02
CA ARG A 81 14.35 10.78 -38.01
C ARG A 81 13.34 10.76 -39.16
N VAL A 82 12.15 11.31 -38.97
CA VAL A 82 11.05 11.25 -39.96
C VAL A 82 10.96 12.54 -40.79
N VAL A 83 11.49 13.66 -40.31
CA VAL A 83 11.54 14.91 -41.09
C VAL A 83 12.97 15.17 -41.57
N GLY A 84 13.23 14.83 -42.83
CA GLY A 84 14.40 15.31 -43.58
C GLY A 84 14.37 16.84 -43.76
N PRO A 85 15.50 17.47 -44.13
CA PRO A 85 15.64 18.91 -44.14
C PRO A 85 14.99 19.49 -45.39
N ASP A 86 13.67 19.63 -45.40
CA ASP A 86 12.95 20.64 -46.21
C ASP A 86 11.44 20.54 -45.93
N ALA A 87 10.98 21.35 -44.98
CA ALA A 87 9.58 21.71 -44.87
C ALA A 87 9.49 23.06 -44.14
N GLN A 88 9.59 24.15 -44.92
CA GLN A 88 9.18 25.47 -44.44
C GLN A 88 7.65 25.46 -44.27
N THR A 89 7.17 25.57 -43.03
CA THR A 89 5.80 26.02 -42.74
C THR A 89 5.86 27.19 -41.74
N PRO A 90 5.14 28.29 -42.00
CA PRO A 90 5.27 29.51 -41.21
C PRO A 90 4.38 29.41 -39.96
N ALA A 91 5.00 29.18 -38.81
CA ALA A 91 4.32 29.31 -37.52
C ALA A 91 4.69 30.65 -36.86
N LEU A 92 3.65 31.43 -36.53
CA LEU A 92 3.74 32.74 -35.88
C LEU A 92 4.67 32.71 -34.66
N ARG A 93 5.75 33.50 -34.74
CA ARG A 93 6.66 33.80 -33.63
C ARG A 93 6.01 34.80 -32.67
N LEU A 94 5.58 34.33 -31.51
CA LEU A 94 5.37 35.18 -30.33
C LEU A 94 5.98 34.50 -29.10
N SER A 95 7.30 34.42 -29.10
CA SER A 95 8.14 34.42 -27.90
C SER A 95 9.20 35.50 -28.15
N PRO A 96 9.58 36.32 -27.15
CA PRO A 96 10.70 37.24 -27.33
C PRO A 96 11.94 36.37 -27.49
N GLN A 97 12.32 36.17 -28.76
CA GLN A 97 13.58 35.60 -29.15
C GLN A 97 14.63 36.51 -28.53
N ARG A 98 15.33 36.02 -27.51
CA ARG A 98 16.61 36.63 -27.13
C ARG A 98 17.51 36.34 -28.32
N ASP A 99 17.73 37.37 -29.13
CA ASP A 99 18.65 37.37 -30.28
C ASP A 99 20.11 37.27 -29.79
N THR A 100 20.42 36.21 -29.06
CA THR A 100 21.78 35.76 -28.79
C THR A 100 21.96 34.46 -29.55
N PRO A 101 22.96 34.33 -30.44
CA PRO A 101 23.25 33.07 -31.13
C PRO A 101 23.35 31.93 -30.11
N ASP A 102 22.53 30.89 -30.28
CA ASP A 102 22.49 29.74 -29.39
C ASP A 102 23.73 28.84 -29.60
N HIS A 103 24.88 29.34 -29.18
CA HIS A 103 26.18 28.67 -29.31
C HIS A 103 26.18 27.29 -28.64
N GLN A 104 25.33 27.08 -27.63
CA GLN A 104 25.17 25.80 -26.96
C GLN A 104 24.61 24.71 -27.87
N SER A 105 23.55 25.02 -28.63
CA SER A 105 22.95 24.04 -29.54
C SER A 105 23.87 23.77 -30.73
N GLN A 106 24.54 24.79 -31.27
CA GLN A 106 25.55 24.64 -32.32
C GLN A 106 26.69 23.70 -31.88
N LEU A 107 27.27 23.92 -30.70
CA LEU A 107 28.31 23.05 -30.15
C LEU A 107 27.78 21.63 -29.90
N THR A 108 26.58 21.50 -29.31
CA THR A 108 25.99 20.20 -29.02
C THR A 108 25.74 19.39 -30.30
N GLN A 109 25.27 20.04 -31.36
CA GLN A 109 25.05 19.43 -32.67
C GLN A 109 26.38 19.04 -33.33
N TYR A 110 27.39 19.90 -33.27
CA TYR A 110 28.73 19.59 -33.77
C TYR A 110 29.32 18.35 -33.07
N LEU A 111 29.28 18.30 -31.73
CA LEU A 111 29.81 17.18 -30.95
C LEU A 111 29.02 15.87 -31.16
N GLN A 112 27.70 15.95 -31.34
CA GLN A 112 26.89 14.78 -31.68
C GLN A 112 27.22 14.24 -33.07
N THR A 113 27.43 15.13 -34.05
CA THR A 113 27.78 14.75 -35.42
C THR A 113 29.16 14.11 -35.48
N GLN A 114 30.15 14.67 -34.78
CA GLN A 114 31.55 14.23 -34.83
C GLN A 114 31.84 13.00 -33.95
N TYR A 115 31.23 12.90 -32.75
CA TYR A 115 31.57 11.86 -31.76
C TYR A 115 30.42 10.88 -31.43
N GLY A 116 29.23 11.13 -31.97
CA GLY A 116 28.00 10.35 -31.76
C GLY A 116 27.26 10.68 -30.47
N LEU A 117 26.21 9.88 -30.16
CA LEU A 117 25.33 10.09 -29.00
C LEU A 117 26.05 10.05 -27.64
N PHE A 118 27.19 9.35 -27.56
CA PHE A 118 28.02 9.23 -26.36
C PHE A 118 29.21 10.19 -26.35
N TRP A 119 29.17 11.30 -27.11
CA TRP A 119 30.23 12.33 -27.14
C TRP A 119 30.64 12.80 -25.74
N ARG A 120 29.66 12.86 -24.82
CA ARG A 120 29.84 13.19 -23.40
C ARG A 120 30.76 12.24 -22.64
N TYR A 121 31.26 11.15 -23.20
CA TYR A 121 32.30 10.32 -22.57
C TYR A 121 33.66 10.44 -23.28
N LYS A 122 33.66 10.85 -24.55
CA LYS A 122 34.83 10.89 -25.44
C LYS A 122 35.56 12.23 -25.47
N VAL A 123 34.83 13.33 -25.22
CA VAL A 123 35.36 14.70 -25.33
C VAL A 123 35.71 15.24 -23.96
N ARG A 124 36.76 16.07 -23.85
CA ARG A 124 37.11 16.85 -22.66
C ARG A 124 36.59 18.28 -22.78
N LEU A 125 35.98 18.82 -21.71
CA LEU A 125 35.48 20.20 -21.67
C LEU A 125 36.33 21.04 -20.73
N LEU A 126 37.00 22.07 -21.27
CA LEU A 126 37.78 23.03 -20.50
C LEU A 126 37.17 24.43 -20.63
N LEU A 127 36.95 25.11 -19.51
CA LEU A 127 36.45 26.48 -19.49
C LEU A 127 37.64 27.44 -19.36
N VAL A 128 37.78 28.39 -20.28
CA VAL A 128 38.84 29.41 -20.23
C VAL A 128 38.24 30.73 -19.75
N VAL A 129 38.78 31.24 -18.65
CA VAL A 129 38.28 32.41 -17.93
C VAL A 129 39.41 33.42 -17.79
N GLY A 130 39.12 34.70 -18.00
CA GLY A 130 40.10 35.78 -17.95
C GLY A 130 39.53 37.05 -18.57
N GLU A 131 40.24 38.15 -18.41
CA GLU A 131 39.94 39.36 -19.19
C GLU A 131 40.14 39.06 -20.70
N PRO A 132 39.44 39.76 -21.61
CA PRO A 132 39.33 39.36 -23.01
C PRO A 132 40.69 39.31 -23.74
N ALA A 133 41.61 40.21 -23.38
CA ALA A 133 42.95 40.25 -23.95
C ALA A 133 43.80 39.02 -23.53
N GLU A 134 43.62 38.55 -22.31
CA GLU A 134 44.33 37.42 -21.71
C GLU A 134 43.78 36.10 -22.24
N ILE A 135 42.46 36.02 -22.46
CA ILE A 135 41.86 34.87 -23.14
C ILE A 135 42.42 34.77 -24.57
N GLU A 136 42.49 35.89 -25.30
CA GLU A 136 43.05 35.91 -26.65
C GLU A 136 44.54 35.57 -26.66
N ALA A 137 45.29 35.99 -25.63
CA ALA A 137 46.71 35.64 -25.48
C ALA A 137 46.95 34.14 -25.20
N VAL A 138 46.03 33.44 -24.53
CA VAL A 138 46.16 32.01 -24.16
C VAL A 138 45.48 31.07 -25.17
N ALA A 139 44.41 31.52 -25.80
CA ALA A 139 43.66 30.82 -26.83
C ALA A 139 43.20 31.82 -27.89
N PRO A 140 44.04 32.13 -28.89
CA PRO A 140 43.68 33.09 -29.94
C PRO A 140 42.44 32.61 -30.69
N THR A 141 41.59 33.54 -31.14
CA THR A 141 40.27 33.30 -31.76
C THR A 141 39.13 32.80 -30.86
N LEU A 142 39.40 32.37 -29.61
CA LEU A 142 38.37 31.85 -28.70
C LEU A 142 37.32 32.90 -28.31
N ALA A 143 37.74 34.16 -28.10
CA ALA A 143 36.83 35.24 -27.73
C ALA A 143 35.80 35.56 -28.84
N ALA A 144 36.24 35.44 -30.11
CA ALA A 144 35.42 35.65 -31.30
C ALA A 144 34.52 34.45 -31.62
N GLN A 145 35.05 33.23 -31.53
CA GLN A 145 34.33 32.00 -31.93
C GLN A 145 33.53 31.36 -30.78
N LYS A 146 33.72 31.80 -29.52
CA LYS A 146 33.09 31.30 -28.28
C LYS A 146 33.43 29.86 -27.87
N TRP A 147 33.69 28.98 -28.82
CA TRP A 147 34.18 27.63 -28.58
C TRP A 147 35.14 27.20 -29.67
N LEU A 148 36.05 26.30 -29.29
CA LEU A 148 37.07 25.73 -30.17
C LEU A 148 37.23 24.23 -29.85
N GLU A 149 37.44 23.38 -30.84
CA GLU A 149 37.65 21.94 -30.67
C GLU A 149 38.99 21.48 -31.26
N GLY A 150 39.72 20.66 -30.50
CA GLY A 150 40.98 20.08 -30.93
C GLY A 150 41.27 18.74 -30.30
N ARG A 151 41.42 17.69 -31.11
CA ARG A 151 41.80 16.32 -30.70
C ARG A 151 40.94 15.80 -29.53
N GLY A 152 39.63 16.06 -29.57
CA GLY A 152 38.70 15.61 -28.52
C GLY A 152 38.73 16.47 -27.25
N THR A 153 39.29 17.68 -27.31
CA THR A 153 39.20 18.69 -26.25
C THR A 153 38.48 19.91 -26.79
N VAL A 154 37.47 20.37 -26.07
CA VAL A 154 36.72 21.58 -26.38
C VAL A 154 37.06 22.65 -25.36
N LEU A 155 37.50 23.80 -25.87
CA LEU A 155 37.66 25.02 -25.09
C LEU A 155 36.37 25.82 -25.15
N LEU A 156 35.88 26.24 -24.00
CA LEU A 156 34.70 27.07 -23.84
C LEU A 156 35.12 28.45 -23.37
N TRP A 157 34.57 29.50 -23.99
CA TRP A 157 34.76 30.87 -23.53
C TRP A 157 33.94 31.13 -22.26
N GLY A 158 34.62 31.59 -21.21
CA GLY A 158 34.05 31.84 -19.88
C GLY A 158 34.00 33.31 -19.46
N ALA A 159 34.34 34.26 -20.34
CA ALA A 159 34.44 35.69 -20.01
C ALA A 159 35.41 35.95 -18.82
N SER A 160 35.25 37.10 -18.15
CA SER A 160 36.07 37.46 -16.98
C SER A 160 35.79 36.57 -15.77
N ALA A 161 36.77 36.49 -14.86
CA ALA A 161 36.66 35.64 -13.66
C ALA A 161 35.53 36.04 -12.71
N LEU A 162 35.10 37.29 -12.76
CA LEU A 162 33.97 37.80 -11.98
C LEU A 162 32.61 37.39 -12.57
N LEU A 163 32.54 37.27 -13.90
CA LEU A 163 31.32 36.96 -14.64
C LEU A 163 31.23 35.49 -15.08
N ALA A 164 32.21 34.65 -14.71
CA ALA A 164 32.33 33.26 -15.14
C ALA A 164 31.05 32.44 -14.86
N THR A 165 30.36 32.69 -13.74
CA THR A 165 29.12 32.00 -13.40
C THR A 165 27.98 32.37 -14.33
N GLU A 166 27.80 33.68 -14.59
CA GLU A 166 26.73 34.20 -15.44
C GLU A 166 26.96 33.86 -16.91
N SER A 167 28.20 34.02 -17.38
CA SER A 167 28.58 33.70 -18.76
C SER A 167 28.42 32.21 -19.06
N PHE A 168 28.75 31.34 -18.11
CA PHE A 168 28.55 29.91 -18.26
C PHE A 168 27.07 29.53 -18.24
N GLN A 169 26.26 30.15 -17.37
CA GLN A 169 24.82 29.90 -17.35
C GLN A 169 24.13 30.38 -18.63
N GLN A 170 24.57 31.51 -19.19
CA GLN A 170 24.02 32.06 -20.43
C GLN A 170 24.39 31.22 -21.65
N ASN A 171 25.64 30.77 -21.75
CA ASN A 171 26.16 30.14 -22.97
C ASN A 171 26.22 28.60 -22.91
N TRP A 172 26.31 27.99 -21.72
CA TRP A 172 26.76 26.59 -21.56
C TRP A 172 25.99 25.74 -20.54
N ALA A 173 24.89 26.24 -19.96
CA ALA A 173 24.18 25.59 -18.85
C ALA A 173 23.75 24.12 -19.12
N GLY A 174 23.46 23.76 -20.38
CA GLY A 174 23.01 22.41 -20.75
C GLY A 174 24.11 21.35 -20.83
N LEU A 175 25.40 21.74 -20.82
CA LEU A 175 26.51 20.80 -21.03
C LEU A 175 26.89 20.00 -19.78
N SER A 176 26.69 20.56 -18.59
CA SER A 176 27.19 20.03 -17.32
C SER A 176 26.16 19.25 -16.47
N ARG A 177 24.92 19.08 -16.97
CA ARG A 177 23.82 18.42 -16.23
C ARG A 177 24.14 16.97 -15.83
N TRP A 178 24.90 16.25 -16.67
CA TRP A 178 25.23 14.84 -16.47
C TRP A 178 26.74 14.55 -16.45
N ARG A 179 27.57 15.59 -16.55
CA ARG A 179 29.02 15.48 -16.65
C ARG A 179 29.70 16.71 -16.03
N ALA A 180 30.79 16.52 -15.30
CA ALA A 180 31.65 17.60 -14.85
C ALA A 180 32.42 18.24 -16.02
N LEU A 181 32.80 19.51 -15.87
CA LEU A 181 33.89 20.09 -16.66
C LEU A 181 35.20 19.40 -16.25
N ASP A 182 36.07 19.14 -17.22
CA ASP A 182 37.35 18.47 -16.96
C ASP A 182 38.39 19.43 -16.35
N GLY A 183 38.17 20.75 -16.48
CA GLY A 183 38.95 21.78 -15.79
C GLY A 183 38.56 23.21 -16.17
N VAL A 184 39.06 24.17 -15.41
CA VAL A 184 38.93 25.61 -15.66
C VAL A 184 40.33 26.19 -15.75
N VAL A 185 40.66 26.85 -16.87
CA VAL A 185 41.90 27.59 -17.05
C VAL A 185 41.63 29.06 -16.77
N TRP A 186 42.32 29.62 -15.79
CA TRP A 186 42.20 31.02 -15.44
C TRP A 186 43.43 31.79 -15.92
N ALA A 187 43.26 32.54 -17.01
CA ALA A 187 44.26 33.41 -17.59
C ALA A 187 44.36 34.74 -16.82
N LEU A 188 45.58 35.11 -16.43
CA LEU A 188 45.89 36.27 -15.59
C LEU A 188 47.18 36.95 -16.07
N THR A 189 47.30 38.27 -15.93
CA THR A 189 48.58 38.98 -16.08
C THR A 189 49.41 38.97 -14.80
N ALA A 190 50.69 39.35 -14.89
CA ALA A 190 51.54 39.52 -13.71
C ALA A 190 50.95 40.53 -12.70
N ALA A 191 50.35 41.62 -13.20
CA ALA A 191 49.70 42.64 -12.37
C ALA A 191 48.43 42.09 -11.70
N GLN A 192 47.56 41.41 -12.44
CA GLN A 192 46.33 40.81 -11.89
C GLN A 192 46.63 39.68 -10.89
N SER A 193 47.70 38.91 -11.10
CA SER A 193 48.14 37.89 -10.13
C SER A 193 48.64 38.50 -8.81
N ALA A 194 49.03 39.77 -8.82
CA ALA A 194 49.45 40.55 -7.66
C ALA A 194 48.30 41.33 -7.01
N ASP A 195 47.14 41.45 -7.68
CA ASP A 195 45.94 42.04 -7.09
C ASP A 195 45.18 41.00 -6.24
N ASP A 196 45.28 41.23 -4.94
CA ASP A 196 44.71 40.37 -3.91
C ASP A 196 43.17 40.34 -3.95
N GLY A 197 42.54 41.46 -4.33
CA GLY A 197 41.09 41.61 -4.35
C GLY A 197 40.47 40.89 -5.54
N ALA A 198 41.07 41.07 -6.73
CA ALA A 198 40.61 40.43 -7.97
C ALA A 198 40.76 38.89 -7.91
N THR A 199 41.90 38.40 -7.43
CA THR A 199 42.17 36.94 -7.32
C THR A 199 41.26 36.25 -6.30
N THR A 200 40.95 36.90 -5.19
CA THR A 200 40.00 36.35 -4.20
C THR A 200 38.58 36.33 -4.74
N SER A 201 38.16 37.40 -5.42
CA SER A 201 36.80 37.53 -5.96
C SER A 201 36.56 36.56 -7.12
N GLY A 202 37.54 36.38 -8.01
CA GLY A 202 37.47 35.39 -9.08
C GLY A 202 37.41 33.94 -8.55
N ALA A 203 38.23 33.61 -7.54
CA ALA A 203 38.19 32.28 -6.92
C ALA A 203 36.84 31.98 -6.25
N ARG A 204 36.22 32.98 -5.60
CA ARG A 204 34.86 32.87 -5.03
C ARG A 204 33.81 32.60 -6.10
N GLN A 205 33.89 33.27 -7.24
CA GLN A 205 32.94 33.06 -8.34
C GLN A 205 33.12 31.69 -9.00
N LEU A 206 34.35 31.21 -9.16
CA LEU A 206 34.59 29.84 -9.62
C LEU A 206 34.05 28.80 -8.62
N GLN A 207 34.12 29.08 -7.31
CA GLN A 207 33.50 28.24 -6.30
C GLN A 207 31.97 28.29 -6.36
N SER A 208 31.37 29.46 -6.62
CA SER A 208 29.92 29.61 -6.80
C SER A 208 29.45 28.81 -8.02
N LEU A 209 30.20 28.85 -9.12
CA LEU A 209 29.96 28.05 -10.30
C LEU A 209 30.12 26.54 -10.00
N ALA A 210 31.17 26.09 -9.30
CA ALA A 210 31.32 24.68 -8.87
C ALA A 210 30.11 24.18 -8.07
N ARG A 211 29.61 25.00 -7.13
CA ARG A 211 28.42 24.67 -6.33
C ARG A 211 27.16 24.60 -7.17
N SER A 212 26.95 25.56 -8.08
CA SER A 212 25.79 25.56 -8.99
C SER A 212 25.77 24.32 -9.88
N LEU A 213 26.94 23.88 -10.33
CA LEU A 213 27.10 22.68 -11.15
C LEU A 213 27.07 21.38 -10.35
N HIS A 214 27.22 21.44 -9.03
CA HIS A 214 27.35 20.28 -8.14
C HIS A 214 28.56 19.37 -8.49
N TRP A 215 29.58 19.90 -9.17
CA TRP A 215 30.77 19.17 -9.59
C TRP A 215 32.03 19.90 -9.12
N GLN A 216 33.07 19.12 -8.78
CA GLN A 216 34.38 19.69 -8.51
C GLN A 216 34.98 20.22 -9.81
N LEU A 217 35.62 21.38 -9.75
CA LEU A 217 36.21 22.07 -10.90
C LEU A 217 37.72 22.20 -10.71
N PRO A 218 38.51 21.32 -11.34
CA PRO A 218 39.96 21.43 -11.34
C PRO A 218 40.39 22.79 -11.91
N LEU A 219 41.11 23.60 -11.12
CA LEU A 219 41.56 24.92 -11.53
C LEU A 219 43.02 24.89 -11.99
N TYR A 220 43.28 25.51 -13.13
CA TYR A 220 44.59 25.71 -13.72
C TYR A 220 44.87 27.20 -13.82
N LEU A 221 45.83 27.71 -13.05
CA LEU A 221 46.21 29.13 -13.12
C LEU A 221 47.21 29.33 -14.26
N TRP A 222 46.96 30.31 -15.13
CA TRP A 222 47.80 30.59 -16.28
C TRP A 222 48.21 32.05 -16.28
N GLN A 223 49.50 32.33 -16.04
CA GLN A 223 50.02 33.68 -16.08
C GLN A 223 50.56 34.02 -17.47
N VAL A 224 49.95 34.99 -18.14
CA VAL A 224 50.46 35.60 -19.37
C VAL A 224 51.54 36.61 -19.00
N CYS A 225 52.72 36.43 -19.59
CA CYS A 225 53.88 37.28 -19.38
C CYS A 225 54.08 38.20 -20.58
N GLU A 226 54.56 39.41 -20.30
CA GLU A 226 54.86 40.40 -21.33
C GLU A 226 56.33 40.31 -21.76
N SER A 227 56.56 40.49 -23.06
CA SER A 227 57.89 40.66 -23.64
C SER A 227 57.97 42.00 -24.36
N ALA A 228 59.12 42.66 -24.27
CA ALA A 228 59.32 43.98 -24.90
C ALA A 228 59.45 43.88 -26.43
N TRP A 229 59.69 42.67 -26.95
CA TRP A 229 59.74 42.36 -28.37
C TRP A 229 58.99 41.04 -28.64
N PRO A 230 58.42 40.87 -29.84
CA PRO A 230 57.72 39.64 -30.22
C PRO A 230 58.69 38.47 -30.40
N GLN A 231 58.32 37.29 -29.88
CA GLN A 231 59.13 36.05 -29.97
C GLN A 231 58.34 34.93 -30.67
N SER A 232 57.70 35.25 -31.80
CA SER A 232 56.78 34.33 -32.50
C SER A 232 57.46 33.11 -33.13
N SER A 233 58.76 33.18 -33.41
CA SER A 233 59.56 32.07 -33.98
C SER A 233 60.07 31.08 -32.92
N ARG A 234 59.85 31.34 -31.63
CA ARG A 234 60.32 30.48 -30.54
C ARG A 234 59.62 29.13 -30.55
N GLN A 235 60.36 28.07 -30.25
CA GLN A 235 59.74 26.77 -29.99
C GLN A 235 58.83 26.87 -28.74
N LEU A 236 57.55 26.58 -28.94
CA LEU A 236 56.56 26.56 -27.88
C LEU A 236 56.76 25.30 -27.03
N GLN A 237 56.74 25.47 -25.71
CA GLN A 237 56.90 24.39 -24.74
C GLN A 237 56.01 24.64 -23.53
N GLU A 238 55.72 23.59 -22.77
CA GLU A 238 55.04 23.74 -21.48
C GLU A 238 55.99 24.36 -20.46
N VAL A 239 55.54 25.44 -19.81
CA VAL A 239 56.33 26.14 -18.80
C VAL A 239 55.43 26.30 -17.57
N GLY A 240 55.73 25.58 -16.51
CA GLY A 240 54.89 25.55 -15.32
C GLY A 240 55.10 24.31 -14.48
N CYS A 241 54.32 24.19 -13.41
CA CYS A 241 54.35 23.04 -12.51
C CYS A 241 52.94 22.51 -12.24
N ARG A 242 52.84 21.17 -12.13
CA ARG A 242 51.62 20.48 -11.71
C ARG A 242 51.64 20.30 -10.20
N LEU A 243 50.47 20.46 -9.57
CA LEU A 243 50.31 20.34 -8.12
C LEU A 243 49.57 19.04 -7.75
N PRO A 244 49.97 18.36 -6.66
CA PRO A 244 49.27 17.19 -6.16
C PRO A 244 47.89 17.57 -5.59
N ALA A 245 46.92 16.65 -5.61
CA ALA A 245 45.51 16.92 -5.27
C ALA A 245 45.22 17.34 -3.80
N ARG A 246 46.23 17.48 -2.95
CA ARG A 246 46.15 18.03 -1.60
C ARG A 246 47.09 19.21 -1.53
N ASP A 247 46.52 20.39 -1.70
CA ASP A 247 47.24 21.62 -1.95
C ASP A 247 47.88 22.16 -0.67
N SER A 248 49.20 22.34 -0.69
CA SER A 248 49.90 23.16 0.28
C SER A 248 50.72 24.21 -0.45
N ALA A 249 50.69 25.46 0.04
CA ALA A 249 51.48 26.55 -0.54
C ALA A 249 52.99 26.21 -0.57
N ALA A 250 53.45 25.35 0.35
CA ALA A 250 54.80 24.82 0.39
C ALA A 250 55.11 23.89 -0.80
N ALA A 251 54.17 23.03 -1.22
CA ALA A 251 54.37 22.16 -2.37
C ALA A 251 54.54 22.94 -3.67
N LEU A 252 53.82 24.07 -3.84
CA LEU A 252 54.04 24.98 -4.95
C LEU A 252 55.44 25.60 -4.90
N GLU A 253 55.86 26.11 -3.75
CA GLU A 253 57.17 26.73 -3.59
C GLU A 253 58.30 25.76 -3.97
N THR A 254 58.23 24.50 -3.53
CA THR A 254 59.18 23.45 -3.95
C THR A 254 59.10 23.19 -5.45
N ALA A 255 57.90 23.10 -6.02
CA ALA A 255 57.70 22.84 -7.45
C ALA A 255 58.21 23.99 -8.34
N LEU A 256 58.08 25.26 -7.91
CA LEU A 256 58.63 26.40 -8.63
C LEU A 256 60.15 26.51 -8.49
N ASN A 257 60.70 26.23 -7.29
CA ASN A 257 62.14 26.21 -7.08
C ASN A 257 62.85 25.15 -7.94
N THR A 258 62.25 23.97 -8.08
CA THR A 258 62.76 22.90 -8.96
C THR A 258 62.66 23.24 -10.45
N LEU A 259 61.74 24.15 -10.83
CA LEU A 259 61.57 24.62 -12.20
C LEU A 259 62.64 25.66 -12.62
N LEU A 260 63.27 26.37 -11.68
CA LEU A 260 64.22 27.45 -11.99
C LEU A 260 65.42 26.98 -12.83
N GLU A 261 66.03 25.85 -12.47
CA GLU A 261 67.23 25.34 -13.12
C GLU A 261 66.98 24.85 -14.56
N PRO A 262 65.92 24.06 -14.85
CA PRO A 262 65.51 23.77 -16.22
C PRO A 262 65.25 25.02 -17.06
N LEU A 263 64.55 26.02 -16.51
CA LEU A 263 64.24 27.27 -17.23
C LEU A 263 65.49 28.05 -17.63
N ARG A 264 66.50 28.10 -16.75
CA ARG A 264 67.78 28.75 -17.07
C ARG A 264 68.52 28.00 -18.17
N ARG A 265 68.60 26.67 -18.08
CA ARG A 265 69.31 25.85 -19.05
C ARG A 265 68.68 25.93 -20.44
N GLU A 266 67.36 25.75 -20.53
CA GLU A 266 66.63 25.83 -21.79
C GLU A 266 66.59 27.26 -22.33
N GLY A 267 66.44 28.26 -21.46
CA GLY A 267 66.48 29.66 -21.87
C GLY A 267 67.82 30.09 -22.42
N LEU A 268 68.95 29.65 -21.84
CA LEU A 268 70.28 29.88 -22.42
C LEU A 268 70.43 29.19 -23.79
N GLY A 269 69.88 27.97 -23.93
CA GLY A 269 69.87 27.26 -25.21
C GLY A 269 69.06 27.98 -26.29
N GLN A 270 67.90 28.54 -25.94
CA GLN A 270 67.08 29.33 -26.85
C GLN A 270 67.77 30.63 -27.24
N MET A 271 68.35 31.36 -26.28
CA MET A 271 69.14 32.57 -26.56
C MET A 271 70.38 32.34 -27.43
N ASN A 272 70.98 31.14 -27.34
CA ASN A 272 72.09 30.75 -28.20
C ASN A 272 71.66 30.53 -29.66
N THR A 273 70.38 30.19 -29.88
CA THR A 273 69.80 30.01 -31.22
C THR A 273 69.35 31.35 -31.81
N ASP A 274 68.60 32.14 -31.03
CA ASP A 274 68.20 33.51 -31.35
C ASP A 274 68.29 34.34 -30.07
N ARG A 275 69.11 35.40 -30.09
CA ARG A 275 69.32 36.30 -28.94
C ARG A 275 68.02 36.91 -28.42
N ASN A 276 67.00 37.00 -29.27
CA ASN A 276 65.69 37.52 -28.89
C ASN A 276 64.85 36.53 -28.07
N HIS A 277 65.21 35.25 -27.94
CA HIS A 277 64.41 34.26 -27.19
C HIS A 277 64.76 34.22 -25.69
N ASP A 278 64.62 35.34 -25.00
CA ASP A 278 65.05 35.51 -23.59
C ASP A 278 63.99 35.11 -22.54
N PHE A 279 62.77 34.76 -22.96
CA PHE A 279 61.62 34.60 -22.07
C PHE A 279 61.86 33.67 -20.89
N LEU A 280 62.42 32.48 -21.11
CA LEU A 280 62.59 31.48 -20.04
C LEU A 280 63.60 31.96 -18.99
N LEU A 281 64.65 32.65 -19.43
CA LEU A 281 65.65 33.24 -18.54
C LEU A 281 65.07 34.39 -17.74
N ARG A 282 64.33 35.28 -18.41
CA ARG A 282 63.61 36.39 -17.76
C ARG A 282 62.62 35.87 -16.72
N LEU A 283 61.82 34.86 -17.08
CA LEU A 283 60.88 34.21 -16.17
C LEU A 283 61.59 33.59 -14.96
N SER A 284 62.72 32.89 -15.16
CA SER A 284 63.50 32.31 -14.06
C SER A 284 64.01 33.38 -13.09
N ARG A 285 64.49 34.51 -13.62
CA ARG A 285 64.96 35.66 -12.83
C ARG A 285 63.80 36.28 -12.06
N ASP A 286 62.67 36.52 -12.71
CA ASP A 286 61.52 37.20 -12.10
C ASP A 286 60.84 36.30 -11.04
N LEU A 287 60.82 34.97 -11.26
CA LEU A 287 60.39 33.99 -10.26
C LEU A 287 61.30 34.00 -9.03
N GLN A 288 62.62 34.01 -9.24
CA GLN A 288 63.62 34.04 -8.15
C GLN A 288 63.62 35.37 -7.37
N ALA A 289 63.47 36.50 -8.07
CA ALA A 289 63.52 37.84 -7.47
C ALA A 289 62.32 38.12 -6.55
N GLY A 290 61.18 37.45 -6.76
CA GLY A 290 60.01 37.62 -5.90
C GLY A 290 58.74 36.92 -6.36
N GLY A 291 58.70 36.37 -7.58
CA GLY A 291 57.52 35.67 -8.11
C GLY A 291 57.11 34.43 -7.29
N ILE A 292 58.08 33.64 -6.80
CA ILE A 292 57.78 32.46 -5.95
C ILE A 292 57.13 32.88 -4.63
N ALA A 293 57.70 33.87 -3.94
CA ALA A 293 57.15 34.41 -2.69
C ALA A 293 55.77 35.05 -2.90
N ARG A 294 55.52 35.65 -4.07
CA ARG A 294 54.20 36.18 -4.45
C ARG A 294 53.18 35.05 -4.60
N TRP A 295 53.46 34.05 -5.44
CA TRP A 295 52.52 32.94 -5.67
C TRP A 295 52.26 32.13 -4.39
N ARG A 296 53.26 31.93 -3.53
CA ARG A 296 53.07 31.32 -2.20
C ARG A 296 52.06 32.10 -1.36
N ARG A 297 52.16 33.43 -1.30
CA ARG A 297 51.21 34.28 -0.56
C ARG A 297 49.81 34.24 -1.17
N THR A 298 49.70 34.33 -2.49
CA THR A 298 48.40 34.26 -3.20
C THR A 298 47.72 32.91 -2.96
N LEU A 299 48.44 31.79 -3.10
CA LEU A 299 47.86 30.46 -2.87
C LEU A 299 47.51 30.18 -1.41
N ALA A 300 48.34 30.62 -0.46
CA ALA A 300 48.05 30.45 0.97
C ALA A 300 46.70 31.09 1.35
N ARG A 301 46.36 32.23 0.73
CA ARG A 301 45.05 32.88 0.92
C ARG A 301 43.92 32.15 0.19
N LEU A 302 44.19 31.69 -1.03
CA LEU A 302 43.17 31.01 -1.84
C LEU A 302 42.90 29.56 -1.39
N ALA A 303 43.74 29.00 -0.51
CA ALA A 303 43.62 27.64 0.02
C ALA A 303 42.22 27.31 0.60
N VAL A 304 41.55 28.29 1.22
CA VAL A 304 40.18 28.14 1.75
C VAL A 304 39.17 27.79 0.65
N TYR A 305 39.34 28.34 -0.56
CA TYR A 305 38.46 28.06 -1.70
C TYR A 305 38.82 26.75 -2.38
N PHE A 306 40.11 26.40 -2.42
CA PHE A 306 40.60 25.18 -3.06
C PHE A 306 40.18 23.90 -2.33
N GLY A 307 40.05 23.93 -1.00
CA GLY A 307 39.54 22.82 -0.20
C GLY A 307 38.05 22.48 -0.44
N HIS A 308 37.28 23.41 -1.01
CA HIS A 308 35.83 23.31 -1.13
C HIS A 308 35.35 23.54 -2.57
N GLY A 309 35.66 22.59 -3.46
CA GLY A 309 35.02 22.45 -4.76
C GLY A 309 35.88 22.85 -5.97
N VAL A 310 36.95 23.63 -5.78
CA VAL A 310 37.81 24.11 -6.88
C VAL A 310 39.28 23.75 -6.62
N PRO A 311 39.68 22.46 -6.68
CA PRO A 311 41.06 22.06 -6.35
C PRO A 311 42.05 22.65 -7.35
N LEU A 312 43.15 23.24 -6.87
CA LEU A 312 44.17 23.80 -7.73
C LEU A 312 45.05 22.67 -8.28
N ARG A 313 45.25 22.61 -9.59
CA ARG A 313 45.99 21.51 -10.24
C ARG A 313 47.32 21.92 -10.83
N GLY A 314 47.57 23.21 -11.00
CA GLY A 314 48.89 23.69 -11.38
C GLY A 314 48.92 25.16 -11.74
N LEU A 315 50.12 25.61 -12.09
CA LEU A 315 50.43 26.97 -12.50
C LEU A 315 51.29 26.93 -13.77
N TRP A 316 50.86 27.64 -14.80
CA TRP A 316 51.52 27.74 -16.11
C TRP A 316 51.86 29.18 -16.46
N PHE A 317 52.90 29.35 -17.28
CA PHE A 317 53.38 30.63 -17.76
C PHE A 317 53.54 30.58 -19.28
N SER A 318 53.12 31.63 -19.99
CA SER A 318 53.39 31.75 -21.41
C SER A 318 53.52 33.20 -21.87
N LEU A 319 54.14 33.40 -23.02
CA LEU A 319 53.96 34.61 -23.82
C LEU A 319 52.59 34.55 -24.55
N PRO A 320 52.07 35.69 -25.04
CA PRO A 320 50.89 35.70 -25.90
C PRO A 320 51.11 34.83 -27.14
N LEU A 321 50.17 33.92 -27.39
CA LEU A 321 50.22 32.98 -28.50
C LEU A 321 49.73 33.65 -29.78
N ALA A 322 50.44 33.43 -30.89
CA ALA A 322 50.01 33.91 -32.19
C ALA A 322 48.78 33.15 -32.69
N ALA A 323 47.87 33.85 -33.36
CA ALA A 323 46.74 33.23 -34.03
C ALA A 323 47.22 32.23 -35.10
N PRO A 324 46.58 31.05 -35.22
CA PRO A 324 46.95 30.07 -36.24
C PRO A 324 46.70 30.65 -37.64
N SER A 325 47.62 30.38 -38.57
CA SER A 325 47.55 30.87 -39.96
C SER A 325 46.45 30.21 -40.80
N HIS A 326 45.82 29.14 -40.30
CA HIS A 326 44.73 28.43 -40.96
C HIS A 326 43.40 28.79 -40.31
N GLU A 327 42.52 29.44 -41.07
CA GLU A 327 41.17 29.87 -40.64
C GLU A 327 40.12 28.77 -40.86
N SER A 328 40.26 27.60 -40.23
CA SER A 328 39.13 26.67 -40.13
C SER A 328 38.25 27.02 -38.93
N LYS A 329 36.94 27.12 -39.19
CA LYS A 329 35.96 27.59 -38.21
C LYS A 329 35.83 26.57 -37.07
N HIS A 330 36.08 27.00 -35.84
CA HIS A 330 36.06 26.23 -34.60
C HIS A 330 37.15 25.16 -34.41
N ASP A 331 38.15 25.09 -35.28
CA ASP A 331 39.27 24.16 -35.10
C ASP A 331 40.36 24.74 -34.21
N TRP A 332 40.91 23.89 -33.34
CA TRP A 332 42.01 24.23 -32.45
C TRP A 332 43.13 23.21 -32.52
N LEU A 333 44.26 23.67 -33.01
CA LEU A 333 45.51 22.93 -32.94
C LEU A 333 46.19 23.26 -31.61
N ALA A 334 46.01 22.37 -30.62
CA ALA A 334 46.55 22.53 -29.27
C ALA A 334 48.04 22.92 -29.29
N PRO A 335 48.39 24.18 -28.94
CA PRO A 335 49.78 24.63 -28.90
C PRO A 335 50.57 23.81 -27.88
N ALA A 336 51.88 23.66 -28.09
CA ALA A 336 52.73 22.88 -27.18
C ALA A 336 52.72 23.40 -25.72
N ALA A 337 52.42 24.69 -25.52
CA ALA A 337 52.20 25.27 -24.18
C ALA A 337 51.06 24.61 -23.39
N TRP A 338 50.02 24.10 -24.08
CA TRP A 338 48.84 23.47 -23.46
C TRP A 338 49.05 22.00 -23.05
N ARG A 339 50.18 21.38 -23.41
CA ARG A 339 50.48 19.97 -23.04
C ARG A 339 50.42 19.73 -21.54
N GLY A 340 50.79 20.74 -20.75
CA GLY A 340 50.80 20.68 -19.29
C GLY A 340 49.41 20.49 -18.69
N VAL A 341 48.42 21.21 -19.24
CA VAL A 341 47.00 21.18 -18.83
C VAL A 341 46.29 19.95 -19.43
N LEU A 342 46.50 19.69 -20.72
CA LEU A 342 45.88 18.56 -21.43
C LEU A 342 46.36 17.20 -20.92
N GLY A 343 47.59 17.11 -20.42
CA GLY A 343 48.18 15.90 -19.87
C GLY A 343 47.63 15.49 -18.51
N ASP A 344 46.93 16.37 -17.79
CA ASP A 344 46.31 16.03 -16.51
C ASP A 344 45.05 15.15 -16.71
N LYS A 345 44.86 14.21 -15.79
CA LYS A 345 43.71 13.29 -15.74
C LYS A 345 43.03 13.44 -14.39
N SER A 346 42.46 14.61 -14.15
CA SER A 346 41.72 14.87 -12.92
C SER A 346 40.42 14.05 -12.86
N GLY A 347 40.22 13.33 -11.76
CA GLY A 347 39.01 12.55 -11.52
C GLY A 347 37.79 13.46 -11.35
N ARG A 348 36.70 13.15 -12.04
CA ARG A 348 35.41 13.85 -11.92
C ARG A 348 34.75 13.47 -10.60
N ARG A 349 34.58 14.43 -9.69
CA ARG A 349 33.90 14.19 -8.39
C ARG A 349 32.70 15.11 -8.27
N ARG A 350 31.54 14.53 -7.95
CA ARG A 350 30.32 15.28 -7.66
C ARG A 350 30.41 15.81 -6.22
N LEU A 351 30.03 17.08 -5.98
CA LEU A 351 29.81 17.57 -4.63
C LEU A 351 28.46 17.02 -4.14
N GLY A 352 28.47 16.33 -2.99
CA GLY A 352 27.26 15.79 -2.35
C GLY A 352 26.96 14.30 -2.64
N TRP A 353 25.76 13.87 -2.28
CA TRP A 353 25.31 12.48 -2.43
C TRP A 353 24.87 12.24 -3.88
N SER A 354 25.51 11.28 -4.55
CA SER A 354 25.07 10.83 -5.87
C SER A 354 23.82 9.97 -5.73
N VAL A 355 22.82 10.18 -6.58
CA VAL A 355 21.60 9.33 -6.69
C VAL A 355 21.88 7.82 -6.59
N PRO A 356 22.89 7.24 -7.26
CA PRO A 356 23.19 5.81 -7.12
C PRO A 356 23.63 5.38 -5.73
N ARG A 357 24.28 6.25 -4.93
CA ARG A 357 24.66 5.93 -3.55
C ARG A 357 23.44 5.88 -2.62
N VAL A 358 22.49 6.80 -2.81
CA VAL A 358 21.22 6.77 -2.07
C VAL A 358 20.42 5.52 -2.45
N ALA A 359 20.35 5.19 -3.74
CA ALA A 359 19.68 3.98 -4.21
C ALA A 359 20.32 2.71 -3.64
N TYR A 360 21.66 2.62 -3.61
CA TYR A 360 22.37 1.49 -3.00
C TYR A 360 22.08 1.38 -1.50
N GLY A 361 22.11 2.48 -0.76
CA GLY A 361 21.79 2.50 0.67
C GLY A 361 20.35 2.04 0.94
N LEU A 362 19.39 2.50 0.13
CA LEU A 362 17.99 2.11 0.26
C LEU A 362 17.78 0.63 -0.09
N ALA A 363 18.42 0.14 -1.16
CA ALA A 363 18.37 -1.27 -1.55
C ALA A 363 18.97 -2.19 -0.46
N LEU A 364 20.12 -1.80 0.11
CA LEU A 364 20.76 -2.55 1.19
C LEU A 364 19.88 -2.57 2.46
N GLY A 365 19.29 -1.42 2.82
CA GLY A 365 18.35 -1.33 3.94
C GLY A 365 17.13 -2.23 3.75
N LEU A 366 16.55 -2.24 2.55
CA LEU A 366 15.41 -3.08 2.22
C LEU A 366 15.76 -4.58 2.26
N ALA A 367 16.95 -4.95 1.80
CA ALA A 367 17.45 -6.32 1.88
C ALA A 367 17.64 -6.78 3.34
N LEU A 368 18.16 -5.92 4.22
CA LEU A 368 18.31 -6.24 5.65
C LEU A 368 16.95 -6.43 6.35
N VAL A 369 15.96 -5.58 6.05
CA VAL A 369 14.59 -5.72 6.60
C VAL A 369 13.94 -7.01 6.13
N TRP A 370 14.07 -7.35 4.85
CA TRP A 370 13.57 -8.62 4.32
C TRP A 370 14.28 -9.83 4.94
N GLY A 371 15.61 -9.78 5.10
CA GLY A 371 16.37 -10.85 5.76
C GLY A 371 15.97 -11.08 7.21
N ALA A 372 15.75 -10.01 7.98
CA ALA A 372 15.26 -10.10 9.35
C ALA A 372 13.83 -10.67 9.41
N GLY A 373 12.96 -10.24 8.49
CA GLY A 373 11.59 -10.77 8.35
C GLY A 373 11.54 -12.26 8.03
N LEU A 374 12.40 -12.73 7.12
CA LEU A 374 12.56 -14.16 6.79
C LEU A 374 12.98 -14.98 8.01
N LEU A 375 13.98 -14.52 8.78
CA LEU A 375 14.43 -15.20 10.00
C LEU A 375 13.32 -15.29 11.04
N LEU A 376 12.58 -14.19 11.26
CA LEU A 376 11.46 -14.16 12.20
C LEU A 376 10.35 -15.12 11.77
N SER A 377 10.00 -15.13 10.48
CA SER A 377 9.02 -16.06 9.92
C SER A 377 9.46 -17.51 10.11
N PHE A 378 10.73 -17.81 9.86
CA PHE A 378 11.29 -19.16 10.02
C PHE A 378 11.20 -19.66 11.47
N ILE A 379 11.65 -18.87 12.43
CA ILE A 379 11.62 -19.23 13.85
C ILE A 379 10.17 -19.45 14.31
N SER A 380 9.27 -18.53 13.93
CA SER A 380 7.85 -18.61 14.29
C SER A 380 7.19 -19.87 13.74
N ASN A 381 7.46 -20.24 12.48
CA ASN A 381 6.93 -21.47 11.88
C ASN A 381 7.54 -22.73 12.50
N ARG A 382 8.83 -22.72 12.86
CA ARG A 382 9.47 -23.85 13.55
C ARG A 382 8.83 -24.15 14.90
N VAL A 383 8.53 -23.11 15.68
CA VAL A 383 7.83 -23.26 16.96
C VAL A 383 6.42 -23.82 16.75
N GLN A 384 5.69 -23.33 15.74
CA GLN A 384 4.35 -23.85 15.42
C GLN A 384 4.38 -25.33 15.01
N ILE A 385 5.30 -25.73 14.13
CA ILE A 385 5.45 -27.13 13.73
C ILE A 385 5.74 -28.02 14.94
N ALA A 386 6.64 -27.58 15.84
CA ALA A 386 6.96 -28.33 17.05
C ALA A 386 5.74 -28.49 17.98
N GLN A 387 4.90 -27.45 18.12
CA GLN A 387 3.67 -27.49 18.91
C GLN A 387 2.61 -28.42 18.30
N VAL A 388 2.48 -28.44 16.98
CA VAL A 388 1.57 -29.36 16.28
C VAL A 388 2.04 -30.80 16.45
N GLN A 389 3.35 -31.04 16.34
CA GLN A 389 3.92 -32.37 16.55
C GLN A 389 3.73 -32.86 17.98
N SER A 390 3.89 -32.00 18.99
CA SER A 390 3.71 -32.38 20.39
C SER A 390 2.24 -32.69 20.73
N SER A 391 1.29 -31.89 20.24
CA SER A 391 -0.14 -32.14 20.44
C SER A 391 -0.62 -33.42 19.74
N LEU A 392 -0.13 -33.70 18.52
CA LEU A 392 -0.41 -34.96 17.83
C LEU A 392 0.22 -36.17 18.53
N ALA A 393 1.45 -36.04 19.03
CA ALA A 393 2.11 -37.10 19.78
C ALA A 393 1.36 -37.41 21.09
N ALA A 394 0.87 -36.39 21.80
CA ALA A 394 0.08 -36.55 23.01
C ALA A 394 -1.26 -37.27 22.75
N LEU A 395 -1.89 -37.06 21.59
CA LEU A 395 -3.10 -37.78 21.18
C LEU A 395 -2.89 -39.26 20.85
N GLN A 396 -1.69 -39.63 20.38
CA GLN A 396 -1.35 -41.00 20.00
C GLN A 396 -0.88 -41.86 21.18
N GLN A 397 -0.45 -41.23 22.28
CA GLN A 397 -0.01 -41.98 23.46
C GLN A 397 -1.21 -42.60 24.19
N PRO A 398 -1.16 -43.89 24.56
CA PRO A 398 -2.17 -44.50 25.43
C PRO A 398 -2.05 -43.88 26.83
N GLY A 399 -2.89 -42.88 27.10
CA GLY A 399 -2.93 -42.14 28.35
C GLY A 399 -4.30 -42.22 29.03
N ASN A 400 -4.45 -41.47 30.13
CA ASN A 400 -5.74 -41.31 30.81
C ASN A 400 -6.71 -40.50 29.92
N ALA A 401 -8.02 -40.79 29.96
CA ALA A 401 -9.00 -40.13 29.09
C ALA A 401 -9.04 -38.60 29.27
N ASP A 402 -8.73 -38.12 30.49
CA ASP A 402 -8.54 -36.69 30.78
C ASP A 402 -7.38 -36.06 30.00
N GLU A 403 -6.26 -36.76 29.88
CA GLU A 403 -5.08 -36.27 29.14
C GLU A 403 -5.35 -36.26 27.64
N GLN A 404 -6.01 -37.30 27.14
CA GLN A 404 -6.42 -37.39 25.74
C GLN A 404 -7.40 -36.27 25.37
N LEU A 405 -8.35 -35.94 26.25
CA LEU A 405 -9.29 -34.83 26.04
C LEU A 405 -8.59 -33.46 26.05
N ARG A 406 -7.61 -33.25 26.95
CA ARG A 406 -6.81 -32.01 26.96
C ARG A 406 -5.97 -31.87 25.69
N ALA A 407 -5.32 -32.94 25.26
CA ALA A 407 -4.54 -32.96 24.02
C ALA A 407 -5.43 -32.69 22.79
N PHE A 408 -6.65 -33.26 22.77
CA PHE A 408 -7.64 -32.99 21.73
C PHE A 408 -8.07 -31.51 21.73
N ASN A 409 -8.33 -30.94 22.90
CA ASN A 409 -8.67 -29.52 23.01
C ASN A 409 -7.52 -28.59 22.57
N ASP A 410 -6.28 -28.92 22.91
CA ASP A 410 -5.10 -28.17 22.44
C ASP A 410 -4.97 -28.23 20.92
N LEU A 411 -5.24 -29.39 20.31
CA LEU A 411 -5.28 -29.55 18.85
C LEU A 411 -6.39 -28.69 18.22
N VAL A 412 -7.60 -28.71 18.77
CA VAL A 412 -8.73 -27.87 18.30
C VAL A 412 -8.38 -26.37 18.41
N ARG A 413 -7.75 -25.95 19.50
CA ARG A 413 -7.34 -24.56 19.69
C ARG A 413 -6.31 -24.11 18.64
N GLU A 414 -5.28 -24.92 18.37
CA GLU A 414 -4.29 -24.58 17.34
C GLU A 414 -4.91 -24.63 15.93
N LEU A 415 -5.79 -25.61 15.67
CA LEU A 415 -6.50 -25.70 14.40
C LEU A 415 -7.37 -24.46 14.14
N GLY A 416 -8.21 -24.06 15.10
CA GLY A 416 -9.03 -22.85 14.99
C GLY A 416 -8.20 -21.57 14.83
N ARG A 417 -7.01 -21.52 15.44
CA ARG A 417 -6.07 -20.41 15.24
C ARG A 417 -5.50 -20.36 13.82
N LEU A 418 -5.14 -21.51 13.25
CA LEU A 418 -4.63 -21.60 11.87
C LEU A 418 -5.73 -21.31 10.85
N ASP A 419 -6.95 -21.78 11.13
CA ASP A 419 -8.12 -21.58 10.28
C ASP A 419 -8.55 -20.11 10.25
N TYR A 420 -8.64 -19.47 11.42
CA TYR A 420 -8.86 -18.02 11.54
C TYR A 420 -7.84 -17.20 10.72
N ARG A 421 -6.56 -17.63 10.70
CA ARG A 421 -5.51 -16.98 9.91
C ARG A 421 -5.67 -17.22 8.41
N ALA A 422 -6.22 -18.36 7.99
CA ALA A 422 -6.50 -18.62 6.59
C ALA A 422 -7.62 -17.70 6.09
N GLU A 423 -8.66 -17.46 6.92
CA GLU A 423 -9.77 -16.58 6.56
C GLU A 423 -9.44 -15.09 6.66
N GLN A 424 -8.84 -14.64 7.78
CA GLN A 424 -8.60 -13.22 8.06
C GLN A 424 -7.22 -12.73 7.63
N GLY A 425 -6.33 -13.64 7.26
CA GLY A 425 -4.97 -13.36 6.83
C GLY A 425 -3.91 -13.56 7.92
N GLU A 426 -2.70 -13.90 7.49
CA GLU A 426 -1.61 -14.19 8.39
C GLU A 426 -1.01 -12.91 9.05
N PRO A 427 -0.53 -13.02 10.30
CA PRO A 427 0.23 -11.96 10.95
C PRO A 427 1.43 -11.49 10.10
N TRP A 428 1.75 -10.19 10.15
CA TRP A 428 2.80 -9.58 9.32
C TRP A 428 4.16 -10.28 9.41
N TYR A 429 4.52 -10.84 10.56
CA TYR A 429 5.80 -11.53 10.77
C TYR A 429 5.90 -12.90 10.07
N LEU A 430 4.79 -13.47 9.58
CA LEU A 430 4.78 -14.70 8.77
C LEU A 430 4.71 -14.42 7.27
N ARG A 431 4.39 -13.18 6.88
CA ARG A 431 4.16 -12.78 5.47
C ARG A 431 5.42 -12.64 4.63
N PHE A 432 6.58 -12.94 5.20
CA PHE A 432 7.86 -12.91 4.48
C PHE A 432 8.10 -14.16 3.60
N GLY A 433 7.04 -14.91 3.27
CA GLY A 433 7.07 -15.97 2.23
C GLY A 433 7.44 -17.37 2.72
N LEU A 434 7.63 -17.58 4.02
CA LEU A 434 7.96 -18.88 4.60
C LEU A 434 6.79 -19.52 5.36
N SER A 435 5.58 -18.96 5.28
CA SER A 435 4.44 -19.43 6.05
C SER A 435 4.08 -20.89 5.73
N GLN A 436 3.76 -21.63 6.79
CA GLN A 436 3.37 -23.05 6.70
C GLN A 436 1.91 -23.24 7.12
N ASN A 437 1.12 -22.16 7.20
CA ASN A 437 -0.24 -22.18 7.75
C ASN A 437 -1.13 -23.18 7.00
N GLN A 438 -1.18 -23.08 5.67
CA GLN A 438 -2.00 -23.98 4.85
C GLN A 438 -1.53 -25.44 4.93
N HIS A 439 -0.23 -25.67 4.83
CA HIS A 439 0.32 -27.03 4.92
C HIS A 439 0.05 -27.66 6.29
N LEU A 440 0.12 -26.88 7.38
CA LEU A 440 -0.24 -27.36 8.71
C LEU A 440 -1.73 -27.69 8.80
N LEU A 441 -2.62 -26.86 8.25
CA LEU A 441 -4.05 -27.17 8.18
C LEU A 441 -4.32 -28.48 7.43
N ASP A 442 -3.72 -28.65 6.25
CA ASP A 442 -3.90 -29.84 5.41
C ASP A 442 -3.47 -31.13 6.14
N VAL A 443 -2.43 -31.04 6.99
CA VAL A 443 -1.95 -32.17 7.80
C VAL A 443 -2.82 -32.39 9.05
N MET A 444 -3.31 -31.33 9.68
CA MET A 444 -4.06 -31.41 10.94
C MET A 444 -5.52 -31.83 10.74
N TRP A 445 -6.19 -31.40 9.66
CA TRP A 445 -7.60 -31.70 9.43
C TRP A 445 -7.93 -33.20 9.46
N PRO A 446 -7.23 -34.09 8.73
CA PRO A 446 -7.52 -35.53 8.79
C PRO A 446 -7.36 -36.11 10.20
N ARG A 447 -6.33 -35.68 10.94
CA ARG A 447 -6.04 -36.13 12.31
C ARG A 447 -7.08 -35.63 13.32
N TYR A 448 -7.55 -34.39 13.14
CA TYR A 448 -8.66 -33.86 13.89
C TYR A 448 -9.91 -34.71 13.68
N VAL A 449 -10.26 -35.06 12.44
CA VAL A 449 -11.45 -35.85 12.14
C VAL A 449 -11.40 -37.24 12.76
N GLU A 450 -10.25 -37.92 12.67
CA GLU A 450 -10.02 -39.22 13.34
C GLU A 450 -10.27 -39.11 14.86
N ALA A 451 -9.62 -38.15 15.52
CA ALA A 451 -9.74 -37.95 16.96
C ALA A 451 -11.15 -37.47 17.38
N ASN A 452 -11.76 -36.57 16.63
CA ASN A 452 -13.09 -36.04 16.88
C ASN A 452 -14.14 -37.15 16.79
N ASN A 453 -14.01 -38.04 15.80
CA ASN A 453 -14.94 -39.14 15.64
C ASN A 453 -14.92 -40.05 16.88
N SER A 454 -13.74 -40.44 17.35
CA SER A 454 -13.59 -41.33 18.51
C SER A 454 -13.89 -40.64 19.84
N VAL A 455 -13.40 -39.42 20.05
CA VAL A 455 -13.47 -38.72 21.36
C VAL A 455 -14.79 -37.99 21.54
N LEU A 456 -15.43 -37.53 20.46
CA LEU A 456 -16.59 -36.64 20.51
C LEU A 456 -17.81 -37.28 19.83
N ARG A 457 -17.81 -37.38 18.50
CA ARG A 457 -18.98 -37.69 17.66
C ARG A 457 -19.59 -39.05 17.96
N ASP A 458 -18.81 -40.13 17.89
CA ASP A 458 -19.35 -41.49 17.89
C ASP A 458 -19.93 -41.87 19.26
N LEU A 459 -19.23 -41.49 20.33
CA LEU A 459 -19.67 -41.70 21.71
C LEU A 459 -20.96 -40.90 22.03
N THR A 460 -21.05 -39.65 21.59
CA THR A 460 -22.26 -38.83 21.80
C THR A 460 -23.41 -39.32 20.93
N THR A 461 -23.12 -39.75 19.71
CA THR A 461 -24.12 -40.39 18.83
C THR A 461 -24.68 -41.65 19.48
N ALA A 462 -23.82 -42.53 20.02
CA ALA A 462 -24.26 -43.72 20.73
C ALA A 462 -25.09 -43.40 21.97
N ARG A 463 -24.80 -42.30 22.68
CA ARG A 463 -25.60 -41.83 23.82
C ARG A 463 -26.97 -41.32 23.39
N LEU A 464 -27.04 -40.49 22.34
CA LEU A 464 -28.31 -40.03 21.76
C LEU A 464 -29.15 -41.20 21.27
N GLN A 465 -28.55 -42.16 20.58
CA GLN A 465 -29.22 -43.38 20.14
C GLN A 465 -29.77 -44.19 21.32
N ARG A 466 -29.03 -44.34 22.43
CA ARG A 466 -29.53 -45.01 23.65
C ARG A 466 -30.72 -44.27 24.28
N GLN A 467 -30.66 -42.95 24.36
CA GLN A 467 -31.75 -42.13 24.93
C GLN A 467 -33.02 -42.21 24.07
N LEU A 468 -32.88 -42.09 22.75
CA LEU A 468 -34.01 -42.22 21.82
C LEU A 468 -34.57 -43.65 21.80
N ASN A 469 -33.73 -44.67 21.85
CA ASN A 469 -34.19 -46.06 21.99
C ASN A 469 -34.92 -46.31 23.32
N ALA A 470 -34.50 -45.67 24.41
CA ALA A 470 -35.20 -45.76 25.70
C ALA A 470 -36.58 -45.11 25.64
N LEU A 471 -36.75 -44.02 24.87
CA LEU A 471 -38.06 -43.47 24.58
C LEU A 471 -38.91 -44.46 23.78
N ILE A 472 -38.37 -45.05 22.71
CA ILE A 472 -39.10 -45.99 21.84
C ILE A 472 -39.60 -47.21 22.62
N ARG A 473 -38.77 -47.75 23.52
CA ARG A 473 -39.10 -48.92 24.34
C ARG A 473 -40.03 -48.64 25.52
N SER A 474 -40.23 -47.38 25.90
CA SER A 474 -41.14 -47.03 27.00
C SER A 474 -42.58 -47.46 26.67
N PRO A 475 -43.42 -47.92 27.61
CA PRO A 475 -44.81 -48.28 27.32
C PRO A 475 -45.68 -47.07 26.92
N ALA A 476 -46.67 -47.30 26.05
CA ALA A 476 -47.64 -46.27 25.65
C ALA A 476 -48.47 -45.78 26.84
N GLY A 477 -48.64 -44.45 26.94
CA GLY A 477 -49.41 -43.82 28.03
C GLY A 477 -48.72 -43.78 29.40
N SER A 478 -47.47 -44.27 29.53
CA SER A 478 -46.75 -44.21 30.81
C SER A 478 -46.26 -42.79 31.15
N PRO A 479 -46.26 -42.38 32.44
CA PRO A 479 -45.75 -41.06 32.84
C PRO A 479 -44.26 -40.89 32.50
N GLN A 480 -43.51 -41.98 32.55
CA GLN A 480 -42.09 -42.02 32.18
C GLN A 480 -41.86 -41.75 30.68
N ARG A 481 -42.81 -42.10 29.80
CA ARG A 481 -42.76 -41.74 28.38
C ARG A 481 -42.99 -40.24 28.20
N ALA A 482 -43.93 -39.66 28.94
CA ALA A 482 -44.21 -38.23 28.90
C ALA A 482 -43.01 -37.40 29.39
N GLU A 483 -42.35 -37.79 30.49
CA GLU A 483 -41.13 -37.15 30.99
C GLU A 483 -39.99 -37.23 29.97
N ARG A 484 -39.70 -38.42 29.41
CA ARG A 484 -38.64 -38.59 28.41
C ARG A 484 -38.93 -37.83 27.12
N ALA A 485 -40.20 -37.71 26.73
CA ALA A 485 -40.60 -36.96 25.54
C ALA A 485 -40.25 -35.47 25.65
N GLN A 486 -40.18 -34.89 26.86
CA GLN A 486 -39.86 -33.46 27.04
C GLN A 486 -38.49 -33.07 26.49
N GLY A 487 -37.46 -33.90 26.72
CA GLY A 487 -36.10 -33.66 26.22
C GLY A 487 -35.78 -34.37 24.90
N ALA A 488 -36.61 -35.33 24.48
CA ALA A 488 -36.34 -36.15 23.30
C ALA A 488 -36.44 -35.39 21.98
N TYR A 489 -37.21 -34.28 21.92
CA TYR A 489 -37.22 -33.41 20.75
C TYR A 489 -35.84 -32.79 20.51
N GLU A 490 -35.22 -32.19 21.53
CA GLU A 490 -33.90 -31.60 21.42
C GLU A 490 -32.83 -32.65 21.08
N GLN A 491 -32.93 -33.85 21.67
CA GLN A 491 -32.05 -34.98 21.37
C GLN A 491 -32.19 -35.46 19.91
N LEU A 492 -33.41 -35.58 19.40
CA LEU A 492 -33.66 -35.95 18.01
C LEU A 492 -33.18 -34.86 17.05
N LYS A 493 -33.45 -33.58 17.36
CA LYS A 493 -32.97 -32.44 16.59
C LYS A 493 -31.45 -32.44 16.51
N ALA A 494 -30.76 -32.61 17.64
CA ALA A 494 -29.29 -32.72 17.67
C ALA A 494 -28.79 -33.92 16.86
N TYR A 495 -29.40 -35.10 17.00
CA TYR A 495 -29.06 -36.29 16.21
C TYR A 495 -29.20 -36.05 14.70
N LEU A 496 -30.29 -35.40 14.27
CA LEU A 496 -30.51 -35.08 12.87
C LEU A 496 -29.57 -33.97 12.36
N MET A 497 -29.21 -32.97 13.19
CA MET A 497 -28.18 -31.99 12.84
C MET A 497 -26.82 -32.64 12.58
N LEU A 498 -26.44 -33.62 13.40
CA LEU A 498 -25.20 -34.40 13.19
C LEU A 498 -25.25 -35.23 11.90
N ALA A 499 -26.44 -35.62 11.45
CA ALA A 499 -26.63 -36.39 10.22
C ALA A 499 -26.85 -35.54 8.96
N ARG A 500 -27.33 -34.30 9.12
CA ARG A 500 -27.63 -33.33 8.05
C ARG A 500 -26.83 -32.04 8.28
N PRO A 501 -25.58 -31.96 7.76
CA PRO A 501 -24.68 -30.84 7.95
C PRO A 501 -25.26 -29.47 7.57
N GLU A 502 -26.10 -29.43 6.54
CA GLU A 502 -26.79 -28.22 6.05
C GLU A 502 -27.78 -27.63 7.06
N LYS A 503 -28.23 -28.40 8.04
CA LYS A 503 -29.14 -27.97 9.12
C LYS A 503 -28.41 -27.80 10.46
N ALA A 504 -27.08 -27.86 10.46
CA ALA A 504 -26.28 -27.71 11.66
C ALA A 504 -26.35 -26.28 12.22
N ASP A 505 -26.66 -26.16 13.50
CA ASP A 505 -26.58 -24.93 14.27
C ASP A 505 -25.67 -25.17 15.48
N ALA A 506 -24.51 -24.53 15.48
CA ALA A 506 -23.51 -24.69 16.53
C ALA A 506 -24.05 -24.30 17.91
N SER A 507 -24.79 -23.19 17.99
CA SER A 507 -25.33 -22.69 19.26
C SER A 507 -26.37 -23.64 19.86
N PHE A 508 -27.22 -24.21 19.01
CA PHE A 508 -28.18 -25.23 19.41
C PHE A 508 -27.48 -26.52 19.83
N LEU A 509 -26.48 -26.99 19.08
CA LEU A 509 -25.72 -28.21 19.39
C LEU A 509 -25.02 -28.10 20.75
N VAL A 510 -24.38 -26.98 21.07
CA VAL A 510 -23.75 -26.76 22.37
C VAL A 510 -24.76 -26.91 23.50
N LYS A 511 -25.93 -26.28 23.38
CA LYS A 511 -26.98 -26.34 24.40
C LYS A 511 -27.56 -27.76 24.52
N ALA A 512 -28.01 -28.35 23.41
CA ALA A 512 -28.68 -29.64 23.40
C ALA A 512 -27.76 -30.79 23.84
N LEU A 513 -26.51 -30.78 23.39
CA LEU A 513 -25.53 -31.82 23.75
C LEU A 513 -24.99 -31.63 25.18
N GLY A 514 -24.90 -30.39 25.67
CA GLY A 514 -24.57 -30.13 27.07
C GLY A 514 -25.60 -30.74 28.04
N THR A 515 -26.90 -30.72 27.67
CA THR A 515 -27.96 -31.36 28.45
C THR A 515 -28.04 -32.87 28.23
N ALA A 516 -27.81 -33.35 27.00
CA ALA A 516 -27.88 -34.77 26.67
C ALA A 516 -26.69 -35.59 27.19
N ASP A 517 -25.50 -34.98 27.30
CA ASP A 517 -24.23 -35.61 27.67
C ASP A 517 -23.50 -34.85 28.79
N PRO A 518 -24.10 -34.72 30.01
CA PRO A 518 -23.53 -33.89 31.08
C PRO A 518 -22.31 -34.52 31.79
N LEU A 519 -22.16 -35.84 31.68
CA LEU A 519 -21.11 -36.62 32.34
C LEU A 519 -20.53 -37.63 31.36
N ARG A 520 -19.21 -37.60 31.15
CA ARG A 520 -18.52 -38.48 30.21
C ARG A 520 -17.80 -39.60 30.96
N GLU A 521 -18.05 -40.85 30.57
CA GLU A 521 -17.38 -42.01 31.19
C GLU A 521 -15.86 -41.91 31.00
N GLY A 522 -15.10 -42.14 32.08
CA GLY A 522 -13.64 -42.07 32.08
C GLY A 522 -13.04 -40.66 32.19
N VAL A 523 -13.85 -39.59 32.04
CA VAL A 523 -13.38 -38.20 32.10
C VAL A 523 -13.88 -37.51 33.36
N SER A 524 -13.03 -36.70 33.99
CA SER A 524 -13.38 -35.88 35.14
C SER A 524 -14.55 -34.93 34.81
N PRO A 525 -15.64 -34.90 35.62
CA PRO A 525 -16.82 -34.08 35.34
C PRO A 525 -16.54 -32.60 35.10
N GLY A 526 -15.66 -32.00 35.92
CA GLY A 526 -15.29 -30.60 35.80
C GLY A 526 -14.51 -30.29 34.51
N LEU A 527 -13.68 -31.24 34.04
CA LEU A 527 -12.93 -31.08 32.79
C LEU A 527 -13.89 -31.13 31.59
N TRP A 528 -14.80 -32.09 31.57
CA TRP A 528 -15.79 -32.23 30.50
C TRP A 528 -16.72 -31.02 30.42
N GLN A 529 -17.22 -30.53 31.56
CA GLN A 529 -18.08 -29.34 31.59
C GLN A 529 -17.36 -28.07 31.12
N ALA A 530 -16.05 -27.95 31.38
CA ALA A 530 -15.26 -26.81 30.94
C ALA A 530 -14.96 -26.84 29.43
N LEU A 531 -14.67 -28.02 28.86
CA LEU A 531 -14.20 -28.14 27.47
C LEU A 531 -15.29 -28.49 26.46
N SER A 532 -16.34 -29.22 26.87
CA SER A 532 -17.37 -29.68 25.93
C SER A 532 -18.06 -28.56 25.14
N PRO A 533 -18.40 -27.38 25.71
CA PRO A 533 -19.05 -26.33 24.93
C PRO A 533 -18.19 -25.83 23.77
N SER A 534 -16.88 -25.61 24.00
CA SER A 534 -15.97 -25.14 22.94
C SER A 534 -15.73 -26.20 21.87
N LEU A 535 -15.68 -27.48 22.25
CA LEU A 535 -15.51 -28.58 21.29
C LEU A 535 -16.75 -28.73 20.40
N TRP A 536 -17.95 -28.63 20.96
CA TRP A 536 -19.20 -28.68 20.20
C TRP A 536 -19.41 -27.45 19.31
N GLN A 537 -19.03 -26.26 19.81
CA GLN A 537 -19.08 -25.03 19.02
C GLN A 537 -18.21 -25.17 17.77
N PHE A 538 -16.94 -25.56 17.95
CA PHE A 538 -16.00 -25.74 16.84
C PHE A 538 -16.49 -26.79 15.85
N TYR A 539 -16.94 -27.96 16.32
CA TYR A 539 -17.47 -28.99 15.44
C TYR A 539 -18.70 -28.51 14.66
N GLY A 540 -19.63 -27.81 15.33
CA GLY A 540 -20.85 -27.29 14.72
C GLY A 540 -20.60 -26.22 13.65
N GLU A 541 -19.66 -25.30 13.88
CA GLU A 541 -19.27 -24.25 12.92
C GLU A 541 -18.68 -24.83 11.64
N HIS A 542 -17.90 -25.91 11.75
CA HIS A 542 -17.22 -26.53 10.61
C HIS A 542 -18.01 -27.68 9.96
N LEU A 543 -19.09 -28.16 10.58
CA LEU A 543 -19.87 -29.30 10.08
C LEU A 543 -20.48 -29.02 8.71
N ALA A 544 -21.10 -27.85 8.52
CA ALA A 544 -21.74 -27.47 7.26
C ALA A 544 -20.75 -27.42 6.07
N ALA A 545 -19.52 -26.96 6.33
CA ALA A 545 -18.45 -26.90 5.33
C ALA A 545 -17.81 -28.28 5.04
N ASN A 546 -18.04 -29.28 5.91
CA ASN A 546 -17.44 -30.61 5.80
C ASN A 546 -18.48 -31.73 5.87
N PRO A 547 -19.29 -31.94 4.80
CA PRO A 547 -20.38 -32.91 4.85
C PRO A 547 -19.95 -34.35 5.13
N GLN A 548 -18.70 -34.70 4.80
CA GLN A 548 -18.12 -36.01 5.11
C GLN A 548 -18.03 -36.34 6.62
N TRP A 549 -18.18 -35.36 7.52
CA TRP A 549 -18.17 -35.60 8.97
C TRP A 549 -19.51 -36.10 9.50
N ALA A 550 -20.57 -35.98 8.72
CA ALA A 550 -21.92 -36.37 9.10
C ALA A 550 -22.01 -37.83 9.57
N ILE A 551 -22.85 -38.07 10.58
CA ILE A 551 -23.21 -39.43 10.96
C ILE A 551 -24.19 -40.02 9.95
N LYS A 552 -24.23 -41.34 9.85
CA LYS A 552 -25.30 -42.03 9.11
C LYS A 552 -26.54 -42.10 10.00
N ALA A 553 -27.61 -41.43 9.57
CA ALA A 553 -28.90 -41.52 10.24
C ALA A 553 -29.45 -42.94 10.17
N ASP A 554 -29.92 -43.47 11.31
CA ASP A 554 -30.65 -44.73 11.37
C ASP A 554 -32.15 -44.47 11.17
N PRO A 555 -32.74 -44.83 10.00
CA PRO A 555 -34.16 -44.62 9.75
C PRO A 555 -35.05 -45.42 10.72
N GLY A 556 -34.56 -46.56 11.22
CA GLY A 556 -35.26 -47.40 12.20
C GLY A 556 -35.36 -46.76 13.58
N LEU A 557 -34.53 -45.76 13.86
CA LEU A 557 -34.58 -44.98 15.09
C LEU A 557 -35.33 -43.66 14.90
N VAL A 558 -35.09 -42.97 13.78
CA VAL A 558 -35.68 -41.66 13.48
C VAL A 558 -37.20 -41.75 13.31
N ALA A 559 -37.70 -42.68 12.50
CA ALA A 559 -39.14 -42.74 12.20
C ALA A 559 -40.01 -43.06 13.45
N PRO A 560 -39.66 -44.04 14.31
CA PRO A 560 -40.42 -44.30 15.53
C PRO A 560 -40.33 -43.16 16.54
N ALA A 561 -39.16 -42.52 16.67
CA ALA A 561 -38.98 -41.37 17.56
C ALA A 561 -39.87 -40.19 17.12
N ARG A 562 -39.91 -39.88 15.82
CA ARG A 562 -40.80 -38.86 15.23
C ARG A 562 -42.27 -39.17 15.53
N GLN A 563 -42.70 -40.41 15.32
CA GLN A 563 -44.08 -40.82 15.56
C GLN A 563 -44.50 -40.65 17.03
N ILE A 564 -43.63 -41.04 17.97
CA ILE A 564 -43.88 -40.89 19.41
C ILE A 564 -43.96 -39.40 19.77
N LEU A 565 -43.01 -38.59 19.28
CA LEU A 565 -43.00 -37.15 19.55
C LEU A 565 -44.24 -36.46 18.98
N LEU A 566 -44.62 -36.75 17.73
CA LEU A 566 -45.85 -36.22 17.12
C LEU A 566 -47.11 -36.61 17.92
N SER A 567 -47.20 -37.86 18.39
CA SER A 567 -48.32 -38.30 19.22
C SER A 567 -48.39 -37.59 20.58
N GLN A 568 -47.24 -37.35 21.22
CA GLN A 568 -47.15 -36.64 22.50
C GLN A 568 -47.41 -35.15 22.35
N LEU A 569 -46.91 -34.54 21.26
CA LEU A 569 -47.17 -33.14 20.93
C LEU A 569 -48.67 -32.92 20.70
N GLY A 570 -49.33 -33.81 19.95
CA GLY A 570 -50.78 -33.75 19.72
C GLY A 570 -51.61 -33.93 21.00
N GLN A 571 -51.14 -34.73 21.97
CA GLN A 571 -51.80 -34.92 23.26
C GLN A 571 -51.60 -33.74 24.22
N ARG A 572 -50.38 -33.19 24.28
CA ARG A 572 -50.01 -32.11 25.21
C ARG A 572 -50.52 -30.74 24.75
N ASN A 573 -50.64 -30.56 23.44
CA ASN A 573 -51.03 -29.30 22.80
C ASN A 573 -52.41 -29.40 22.13
N ALA A 574 -53.36 -30.11 22.75
CA ALA A 574 -54.74 -30.09 22.28
C ALA A 574 -55.20 -28.62 22.13
N ASP A 575 -55.78 -28.27 20.97
CA ASP A 575 -56.12 -26.89 20.58
C ASP A 575 -56.82 -26.08 21.69
N THR A 576 -57.59 -26.75 22.55
CA THR A 576 -58.26 -26.17 23.72
C THR A 576 -57.31 -25.67 24.82
N HIS A 577 -56.18 -26.34 25.08
CA HIS A 577 -55.21 -25.89 26.07
C HIS A 577 -54.43 -24.68 25.55
N LEU A 578 -53.96 -24.74 24.29
CA LEU A 578 -53.28 -23.62 23.63
C LEU A 578 -54.16 -22.38 23.59
N TYR A 579 -55.43 -22.54 23.23
CA TYR A 579 -56.41 -21.46 23.20
C TYR A 579 -56.61 -20.82 24.59
N ARG A 580 -56.82 -21.64 25.64
CA ARG A 580 -56.96 -21.13 27.02
C ARG A 580 -55.70 -20.39 27.49
N GLN A 581 -54.52 -20.90 27.16
CA GLN A 581 -53.27 -20.24 27.53
C GLN A 581 -53.15 -18.83 26.94
N VAL A 582 -53.59 -18.61 25.69
CA VAL A 582 -53.64 -17.26 25.09
C VAL A 582 -54.63 -16.38 25.83
N LEU A 583 -55.83 -16.89 26.12
CA LEU A 583 -56.86 -16.13 26.83
C LEU A 583 -56.41 -15.77 28.26
N ASP A 584 -55.81 -16.70 29.00
CA ASP A 584 -55.34 -16.48 30.37
C ASP A 584 -54.20 -15.45 30.40
N ALA A 585 -53.27 -15.50 29.44
CA ALA A 585 -52.21 -14.51 29.33
C ALA A 585 -52.75 -13.09 29.05
N ALA A 586 -53.78 -13.00 28.20
CA ALA A 586 -54.46 -11.74 27.91
C ALA A 586 -55.34 -11.26 29.08
N ALA A 587 -56.01 -12.16 29.80
CA ALA A 587 -56.97 -11.82 30.86
C ALA A 587 -56.33 -11.00 31.99
N HIS A 588 -55.04 -11.18 32.27
CA HIS A 588 -54.31 -10.40 33.27
C HIS A 588 -54.12 -8.92 32.89
N HIS A 589 -54.16 -8.60 31.59
CA HIS A 589 -53.85 -7.26 31.07
C HIS A 589 -55.09 -6.48 30.61
N TYR A 590 -56.22 -7.17 30.40
CA TYR A 590 -57.46 -6.58 29.89
C TYR A 590 -58.63 -6.88 30.84
N PRO A 591 -59.02 -5.91 31.70
CA PRO A 591 -60.14 -6.09 32.61
C PRO A 591 -61.49 -6.14 31.87
N ASP A 592 -62.48 -6.75 32.50
CA ASP A 592 -63.84 -6.84 31.96
C ASP A 592 -64.47 -5.46 31.72
N LEU A 593 -65.11 -5.30 30.56
CA LEU A 593 -65.78 -4.08 30.17
C LEU A 593 -67.23 -4.04 30.66
N SER A 594 -67.59 -2.95 31.33
CA SER A 594 -68.97 -2.64 31.71
C SER A 594 -69.63 -1.68 30.70
N LEU A 595 -70.98 -1.62 30.74
CA LEU A 595 -71.76 -0.69 29.89
C LEU A 595 -71.28 0.77 30.03
N GLN A 596 -70.98 1.21 31.25
CA GLN A 596 -70.51 2.58 31.52
C GLN A 596 -69.18 2.88 30.81
N GLN A 597 -68.28 1.92 30.74
CA GLN A 597 -66.99 2.09 30.07
C GLN A 597 -67.11 2.13 28.55
N MET A 598 -68.16 1.51 27.97
CA MET A 598 -68.38 1.49 26.53
C MET A 598 -69.03 2.77 25.99
N VAL A 599 -69.83 3.44 26.81
CA VAL A 599 -70.66 4.59 26.39
C VAL A 599 -70.03 5.93 26.78
N ALA A 600 -68.82 5.91 27.32
CA ALA A 600 -67.96 7.06 27.63
C ALA A 600 -68.69 8.15 28.44
N GLU A 601 -68.94 9.32 27.84
CA GLU A 601 -69.58 10.48 28.50
C GLU A 601 -71.11 10.50 28.40
N THR A 602 -71.71 9.55 27.67
CA THR A 602 -73.17 9.46 27.54
C THR A 602 -73.74 8.63 28.70
N ASP A 603 -74.74 9.15 29.41
CA ASP A 603 -75.31 8.50 30.60
C ASP A 603 -76.26 7.35 30.25
N ALA A 604 -75.73 6.31 29.61
CA ALA A 604 -76.46 5.12 29.18
C ALA A 604 -77.11 4.36 30.35
N ALA A 605 -76.64 4.60 31.58
CA ALA A 605 -77.15 3.98 32.79
C ALA A 605 -78.54 4.51 33.19
N THR A 606 -79.05 5.56 32.55
CA THR A 606 -80.43 6.07 32.72
C THR A 606 -81.43 5.39 31.77
N LEU A 607 -80.95 4.85 30.64
CA LEU A 607 -81.75 4.23 29.58
C LEU A 607 -81.70 2.71 29.64
N PHE A 608 -80.54 2.14 29.92
CA PHE A 608 -80.31 0.69 29.90
C PHE A 608 -79.74 0.21 31.23
N SER A 609 -80.18 -0.96 31.69
CA SER A 609 -79.60 -1.69 32.81
C SER A 609 -79.11 -3.07 32.34
N THR A 610 -77.94 -3.47 32.83
CA THR A 610 -77.39 -4.82 32.63
C THR A 610 -76.49 -5.17 33.81
N ALA A 611 -76.53 -6.44 34.22
CA ALA A 611 -75.57 -7.00 35.19
C ALA A 611 -74.40 -7.73 34.49
N ALA A 612 -74.51 -8.01 33.19
CA ALA A 612 -73.47 -8.68 32.42
C ALA A 612 -72.32 -7.73 32.10
N ARG A 613 -71.12 -8.30 31.95
CA ARG A 613 -69.90 -7.61 31.51
C ARG A 613 -69.28 -8.42 30.39
N VAL A 614 -68.60 -7.75 29.46
CA VAL A 614 -67.85 -8.43 28.40
C VAL A 614 -66.44 -8.70 28.92
N PRO A 615 -65.94 -9.96 28.88
CA PRO A 615 -64.56 -10.24 29.26
C PRO A 615 -63.57 -9.41 28.44
N GLY A 616 -62.61 -8.78 29.10
CA GLY A 616 -61.69 -7.82 28.45
C GLY A 616 -60.87 -8.42 27.30
N VAL A 617 -60.66 -9.74 27.32
CA VAL A 617 -60.00 -10.51 26.25
C VAL A 617 -60.75 -10.50 24.92
N PHE A 618 -62.07 -10.26 24.93
CA PHE A 618 -62.92 -10.18 23.74
C PHE A 618 -63.15 -8.72 23.33
N THR A 619 -62.09 -7.91 23.35
CA THR A 619 -62.13 -6.50 22.92
C THR A 619 -61.18 -6.30 21.75
N ARG A 620 -61.44 -5.25 20.94
CA ARG A 620 -60.54 -4.90 19.84
C ARG A 620 -59.11 -4.62 20.35
N GLN A 621 -58.99 -3.99 21.51
CA GLN A 621 -57.71 -3.69 22.13
C GLN A 621 -56.95 -4.96 22.56
N ALA A 622 -57.65 -5.97 23.09
CA ALA A 622 -57.05 -7.26 23.43
C ALA A 622 -56.63 -8.05 22.18
N TRP A 623 -57.45 -8.03 21.12
CA TRP A 623 -57.13 -8.65 19.82
C TRP A 623 -55.86 -8.07 19.20
N GLU A 624 -55.83 -6.75 18.98
CA GLU A 624 -54.70 -6.06 18.34
C GLU A 624 -53.45 -6.05 19.24
N GLY A 625 -53.62 -6.09 20.57
CA GLY A 625 -52.54 -6.00 21.54
C GLY A 625 -51.81 -7.32 21.81
N GLN A 626 -52.52 -8.34 22.31
CA GLN A 626 -51.91 -9.59 22.79
C GLN A 626 -52.48 -10.85 22.16
N VAL A 627 -53.80 -10.96 21.95
CA VAL A 627 -54.41 -12.24 21.53
C VAL A 627 -53.93 -12.66 20.14
N ARG A 628 -53.95 -11.75 19.16
CA ARG A 628 -53.45 -12.05 17.80
C ARG A 628 -51.98 -12.49 17.82
N ARG A 629 -51.14 -11.75 18.55
CA ARG A 629 -49.71 -12.08 18.70
C ARG A 629 -49.49 -13.40 19.43
N GLY A 630 -50.30 -13.71 20.44
CA GLY A 630 -50.24 -14.98 21.17
C GLY A 630 -50.58 -16.17 20.27
N ILE A 631 -51.60 -16.04 19.41
CA ILE A 631 -51.94 -17.05 18.41
C ILE A 631 -50.83 -17.18 17.36
N GLU A 632 -50.29 -16.07 16.86
CA GLU A 632 -49.14 -16.06 15.92
C GLU A 632 -47.91 -16.74 16.55
N GLN A 633 -47.55 -16.43 17.80
CA GLN A 633 -46.43 -17.04 18.52
C GLN A 633 -46.59 -18.55 18.70
N ILE A 634 -47.81 -19.02 19.00
CA ILE A 634 -48.09 -20.47 19.10
C ILE A 634 -47.92 -21.15 17.76
N ALA A 635 -48.37 -20.52 16.67
CA ALA A 635 -48.19 -21.05 15.32
C ALA A 635 -46.70 -21.06 14.90
N ASP A 636 -45.95 -19.99 15.18
CA ASP A 636 -44.53 -19.89 14.86
C ASP A 636 -43.67 -20.88 15.67
N ALA A 637 -43.95 -21.05 16.96
CA ALA A 637 -43.30 -22.08 17.78
C ALA A 637 -43.54 -23.48 17.21
N ARG A 638 -44.76 -23.75 16.74
CA ARG A 638 -45.11 -25.02 16.08
C ARG A 638 -44.43 -25.18 14.72
N ARG A 639 -44.20 -24.08 13.98
CA ARG A 639 -43.43 -24.09 12.73
C ARG A 639 -41.99 -24.51 13.01
N GLU A 640 -41.30 -23.88 13.96
CA GLU A 640 -39.92 -24.23 14.32
C GLU A 640 -39.76 -25.67 14.84
N GLU A 641 -40.80 -26.24 15.47
CA GLU A 641 -40.83 -27.63 15.94
C GLU A 641 -41.00 -28.67 14.82
N ILE A 642 -41.80 -28.36 13.80
CA ILE A 642 -42.25 -29.32 12.79
C ILE A 642 -41.38 -29.30 11.52
N ASP A 643 -40.78 -28.16 11.16
CA ASP A 643 -40.32 -27.84 9.80
C ASP A 643 -39.27 -28.78 9.18
N TRP A 644 -38.55 -29.57 9.98
CA TRP A 644 -37.61 -30.58 9.42
C TRP A 644 -37.24 -31.72 10.38
N VAL A 645 -37.42 -31.53 11.69
CA VAL A 645 -37.06 -32.53 12.71
C VAL A 645 -38.09 -33.64 12.77
N LEU A 646 -39.38 -33.30 12.72
CA LEU A 646 -40.48 -34.25 12.93
C LEU A 646 -41.02 -34.89 11.64
N SER A 647 -40.73 -34.32 10.47
CA SER A 647 -41.13 -34.88 9.17
C SER A 647 -40.07 -34.60 8.09
N ASP A 648 -39.91 -35.53 7.13
CA ASP A 648 -39.07 -35.32 5.94
C ASP A 648 -39.86 -34.76 4.75
N ASN A 649 -41.19 -34.97 4.73
CA ASN A 649 -42.11 -34.43 3.73
C ASN A 649 -43.21 -33.63 4.44
N GLN A 650 -43.25 -32.31 4.21
CA GLN A 650 -44.33 -31.45 4.71
C GLN A 650 -45.72 -31.92 4.23
N ALA A 651 -45.79 -32.66 3.11
CA ALA A 651 -47.03 -33.19 2.54
C ALA A 651 -47.63 -34.39 3.31
N GLU A 652 -46.85 -35.11 4.11
CA GLU A 652 -47.32 -36.23 4.95
C GLU A 652 -47.72 -35.80 6.37
N ILE A 653 -47.42 -34.55 6.74
CA ILE A 653 -47.98 -33.96 7.95
C ILE A 653 -49.48 -33.90 7.74
N ALA A 654 -50.28 -34.55 8.60
CA ALA A 654 -51.73 -34.41 8.54
C ALA A 654 -52.05 -32.92 8.52
N GLN A 655 -52.84 -32.45 7.54
CA GLN A 655 -53.26 -31.04 7.37
C GLN A 655 -53.57 -30.37 8.73
N GLN A 656 -54.25 -31.14 9.58
CA GLN A 656 -54.56 -30.85 10.98
C GLN A 656 -53.43 -30.31 11.87
N LEU A 657 -52.17 -30.58 11.53
CA LEU A 657 -50.98 -30.28 12.31
C LEU A 657 -50.15 -29.11 11.75
N THR A 658 -50.54 -28.52 10.62
CA THR A 658 -49.79 -27.41 10.00
C THR A 658 -49.92 -26.09 10.82
N PRO A 659 -48.85 -25.27 10.88
CA PRO A 659 -48.87 -24.01 11.63
C PRO A 659 -49.96 -23.02 11.16
N ASP A 660 -50.14 -22.93 9.84
CA ASP A 660 -51.06 -21.98 9.23
C ASP A 660 -52.52 -22.35 9.49
N GLU A 661 -52.88 -23.63 9.41
CA GLU A 661 -54.23 -24.09 9.78
C GLU A 661 -54.50 -24.01 11.29
N LEU A 662 -53.49 -24.24 12.13
CA LEU A 662 -53.65 -24.03 13.58
C LEU A 662 -53.98 -22.57 13.88
N ARG A 663 -53.24 -21.63 13.27
CA ARG A 663 -53.49 -20.19 13.42
C ARG A 663 -54.91 -19.84 12.99
N GLU A 664 -55.35 -20.36 11.85
CA GLU A 664 -56.70 -20.12 11.33
C GLU A 664 -57.77 -20.68 12.28
N ARG A 665 -57.64 -21.94 12.73
CA ARG A 665 -58.59 -22.57 13.66
C ARG A 665 -58.67 -21.86 15.01
N LEU A 666 -57.53 -21.47 15.59
CA LEU A 666 -57.50 -20.72 16.84
C LEU A 666 -58.12 -19.32 16.68
N THR A 667 -57.90 -18.68 15.53
CA THR A 667 -58.48 -17.37 15.21
C THR A 667 -59.99 -17.47 15.00
N GLU A 668 -60.46 -18.47 14.27
CA GLU A 668 -61.88 -18.72 14.05
C GLU A 668 -62.59 -18.98 15.39
N ARG A 669 -62.02 -19.85 16.22
CA ARG A 669 -62.54 -20.12 17.57
C ARG A 669 -62.60 -18.86 18.42
N TYR A 670 -61.56 -18.02 18.39
CA TYR A 670 -61.57 -16.74 19.10
C TYR A 670 -62.72 -15.84 18.65
N PHE A 671 -62.94 -15.69 17.35
CA PHE A 671 -64.01 -14.82 16.84
C PHE A 671 -65.41 -15.39 17.10
N GLN A 672 -65.57 -16.71 17.15
CA GLN A 672 -66.81 -17.34 17.60
C GLN A 672 -67.10 -17.00 19.07
N ASP A 673 -66.11 -17.19 19.96
CA ASP A 673 -66.27 -16.86 21.38
C ASP A 673 -66.45 -15.35 21.63
N TYR A 674 -65.74 -14.52 20.85
CA TYR A 674 -65.93 -13.07 20.83
C TYR A 674 -67.37 -12.70 20.49
N ALA A 675 -67.91 -13.23 19.39
CA ALA A 675 -69.27 -12.92 18.95
C ALA A 675 -70.30 -13.37 19.99
N ASN A 676 -70.13 -14.56 20.56
CA ASN A 676 -71.01 -15.07 21.62
C ASN A 676 -70.99 -14.18 22.87
N ALA A 677 -69.79 -13.78 23.34
CA ALA A 677 -69.66 -12.91 24.52
C ALA A 677 -70.33 -11.54 24.30
N TRP A 678 -70.22 -10.96 23.10
CA TRP A 678 -70.88 -9.70 22.76
C TRP A 678 -72.39 -9.86 22.57
N LEU A 679 -72.86 -10.94 21.95
CA LEU A 679 -74.29 -11.22 21.82
C LEU A 679 -74.95 -11.42 23.18
N ASP A 680 -74.32 -12.16 24.10
CA ASP A 680 -74.82 -12.38 25.46
C ASP A 680 -74.94 -11.05 26.23
N PHE A 681 -73.95 -10.16 26.08
CA PHE A 681 -74.00 -8.83 26.68
C PHE A 681 -75.08 -7.93 26.08
N LEU A 682 -75.20 -7.88 24.75
CA LEU A 682 -76.19 -7.03 24.08
C LEU A 682 -77.61 -7.52 24.36
N ASN A 683 -77.84 -8.84 24.40
CA ASN A 683 -79.13 -9.44 24.72
C ASN A 683 -79.51 -9.30 26.20
N SER A 684 -78.54 -9.03 27.09
CA SER A 684 -78.82 -8.79 28.51
C SER A 684 -79.19 -7.34 28.82
N LEU A 685 -79.09 -6.42 27.86
CA LEU A 685 -79.51 -5.02 28.02
C LEU A 685 -81.03 -4.95 28.18
N ARG A 686 -81.48 -4.34 29.26
CA ARG A 686 -82.90 -4.08 29.52
C ARG A 686 -83.15 -2.59 29.58
N TRP A 687 -84.21 -2.14 28.93
CA TRP A 687 -84.69 -0.77 29.07
C TRP A 687 -85.06 -0.49 30.54
N GLN A 688 -84.60 0.63 31.08
CA GLN A 688 -85.00 1.07 32.42
C GLN A 688 -86.37 1.72 32.38
N GLN A 689 -87.34 1.14 33.09
CA GLN A 689 -88.70 1.67 33.13
C GLN A 689 -88.77 2.96 33.97
N ALA A 690 -89.06 4.10 33.35
CA ALA A 690 -89.33 5.33 34.06
C ALA A 690 -90.66 5.27 34.83
N ALA A 691 -90.66 5.71 36.08
CA ALA A 691 -91.82 5.65 36.98
C ALA A 691 -92.81 6.82 36.79
N SER A 692 -92.49 7.81 35.94
CA SER A 692 -93.28 9.02 35.77
C SER A 692 -93.16 9.59 34.35
N LEU A 693 -94.18 10.33 33.91
CA LEU A 693 -94.22 10.97 32.58
C LEU A 693 -93.01 11.92 32.34
N PRO A 694 -92.57 12.75 33.31
CA PRO A 694 -91.34 13.53 33.16
C PRO A 694 -90.12 12.64 32.90
N GLY A 695 -89.98 11.53 33.62
CA GLY A 695 -88.87 10.59 33.41
C GLY A 695 -88.91 9.90 32.04
N VAL A 696 -90.08 9.63 31.47
CA VAL A 696 -90.21 9.12 30.09
C VAL A 696 -89.81 10.19 29.07
N ILE A 697 -90.18 11.45 29.29
CA ILE A 697 -89.80 12.58 28.43
C ILE A 697 -88.27 12.75 28.48
N ASP A 698 -87.69 12.76 29.68
CA ASP A 698 -86.24 12.87 29.89
C ASP A 698 -85.50 11.73 29.16
N GLN A 699 -85.99 10.48 29.26
CA GLN A 699 -85.42 9.32 28.55
C GLN A 699 -85.53 9.41 27.01
N LEU A 700 -86.53 10.09 26.47
CA LEU A 700 -86.68 10.29 25.01
C LEU A 700 -85.90 11.48 24.48
N THR A 701 -85.46 12.40 25.36
CA THR A 701 -84.66 13.58 25.01
C THR A 701 -83.14 13.35 25.04
N LEU A 702 -82.69 12.35 25.80
CA LEU A 702 -81.31 11.85 25.82
C LEU A 702 -81.00 11.10 24.52
#